data_AF-A0A812T0S7-F1
#
_entry.id   AF-A0A812T0S7-F1
#
_cell.length_a   1.000
_cell.length_b   1.000
_cell.length_c   1.000
_cell.angle_alpha   90.00
_cell.angle_beta   90.00
_cell.angle_gamma   90.00
#
_symmetry.space_group_name_H-M   'P 1'
#
loop_
_entity.id
_entity.type
_entity.pdbx_description
1 polymer ?
#
loop_
_entity_poly.entity_id
_entity_poly.type
_entity_poly.pdbx_seq_one_letter_code
_entity_poly.pdbx_strand_id
1 'polypeptide(L)'
;MARIKLSATMFHEAVQKGSRSFALCVAGARVAMLKTLVLVGVVTGWAQSVTDQQTLDQARALVQKYCPVESGEINYEESRKTLELSAGNGNIVYDVLVQTAAAVREDETQNIASVLQDTVSPIFAIRKATPLLMAAKWKFGRVLAFQLLLWTSFVLLAAAVVSLCAMSAAEHESIEQGIQGTGCYSAQLLQDAVAGNRSLNFVGLVPAWEALDELSRSLDPNSSFLEGVRDLLDATVDLERAVNLVRDMLVSLQLLLDNSHNQNPPGYLHTCAVCEPLSIALVELVGLFDDGVALAMNTVRREVEAQLDGERVGNLRRTIQEAKEPVETMKEQMLQQLGYFVKEADDGFQKGTEALAGESSILYFGFLGVLFLAILVVIVGFLALTCYSSCHRGGEEPDPCVVRLGSGSSMCTSYIFAGTLFLIGGILLLVSMVGGGVCLAMVDFDQQTGETLLESLGVPRDDSIRLALKLADQCMSLKSDIESNATHNATRNVADILELPDPFKAPGTMSSLRRLMSDYVASQIDGVFQLLELVMANQPLRLADNPILTKFRGYVRSVNMKAMFWPLPTEIADHPVYSSMPIVFYPISILCDDLFLPPSLPEQLSNVYAPGLDSMVVDGIATGGGPRIPGLFDDQSVTWDCPSRLEGDCSGSNYGSGDCEAAKAFVTERKLPLLTQPLFRCRYLQKPGAPAGTRCDVEDMYKVNGSWINSCVHPNNTVTFFEQTCTITEFEENVRSFDLWFYRIFQYMDDIVEALVFRVADDLKALVYLHLVDPVFSLLDQLDCSFMRSFWKGLTDSLCFRAVSSFQVISSYYVWVASLALVMVGVMYIAWRISRDTADAFDPSSHTVVTRAIVLRNKVKQRIAQKASRTEVDSVPDPSPDPETSAADRSQVDALARRACGLWQDDCRVLLRDPSIELRHGTCASGAERLGEDEGLYAKQGENNEPLRPAKFMPWLEPDGGAFVPRCVGDAILKVDWVELRYGALVEVRLRYGPELQDVAPQYAKQFDQAKKDARKKGRKGGAMCSILVQVFPPSYRPSDAETQEGGTIIDESIPKAERPVSAAFPNRTPVCYDAMRSAADVLSQFVKDLIASIDTATKEANDAYEVCTDLVRKIGNTFQALDPELKDLKEQNSRLMQRMAAVSMDKDTVIKSSTNSKEQALRRATAKAKLDKQMVLFSKYDANKDGVLDKKEIANYAKKEFSFTVPEPAMNSLLQVLVDEGAKGVKKANFHRVRIHVGMAREKAKDLHRRRAV
;
A
#
# COMPACT_ATOMS: atom_id res chain seq x y z
N MET A 1 26.84 -16.70 -46.42
CA MET A 1 26.91 -17.78 -47.46
C MET A 1 25.99 -18.91 -46.98
N ALA A 2 25.19 -19.63 -47.77
CA ALA A 2 24.65 -19.46 -49.13
C ALA A 2 23.31 -20.25 -49.18
N ARG A 3 22.41 -19.92 -50.13
CA ARG A 3 21.00 -20.43 -50.23
C ARG A 3 20.01 -19.89 -49.18
N ILE A 4 19.52 -18.67 -49.42
CA ILE A 4 18.08 -18.36 -49.66
C ILE A 4 18.11 -17.04 -50.45
N LYS A 5 17.89 -17.11 -51.76
CA LYS A 5 17.85 -15.93 -52.64
C LYS A 5 17.15 -16.26 -53.97
N LEU A 6 15.84 -16.56 -53.91
CA LEU A 6 14.97 -16.60 -55.09
C LEU A 6 13.49 -16.54 -54.69
N SER A 7 12.90 -15.33 -54.60
CA SER A 7 11.48 -15.02 -54.83
C SER A 7 11.17 -13.57 -54.41
N ALA A 8 11.73 -12.59 -55.14
CA ALA A 8 11.50 -11.16 -54.89
C ALA A 8 11.28 -10.34 -56.18
N THR A 9 10.93 -11.02 -57.29
CA THR A 9 10.81 -10.43 -58.63
C THR A 9 9.58 -10.98 -59.36
N MET A 10 8.40 -10.93 -58.72
CA MET A 10 7.13 -11.27 -59.40
C MET A 10 5.91 -10.52 -58.81
N PHE A 11 6.11 -9.35 -58.19
CA PHE A 11 5.02 -8.58 -57.57
C PHE A 11 4.85 -7.15 -58.10
N HIS A 12 5.55 -6.77 -59.18
CA HIS A 12 5.56 -5.39 -59.69
C HIS A 12 4.91 -5.19 -61.07
N GLU A 13 4.21 -6.20 -61.61
CA GLU A 13 3.67 -6.16 -62.99
C GLU A 13 2.23 -6.73 -63.11
N ALA A 14 1.40 -6.57 -62.06
CA ALA A 14 0.03 -7.13 -62.02
C ALA A 14 -1.05 -6.18 -61.46
N VAL A 15 -0.87 -4.85 -61.51
CA VAL A 15 -1.86 -3.86 -61.04
C VAL A 15 -2.29 -2.89 -62.15
N GLN A 16 -2.34 -3.34 -63.41
CA GLN A 16 -2.84 -2.51 -64.51
C GLN A 16 -3.69 -3.28 -65.54
N LYS A 17 -4.85 -3.81 -65.09
CA LYS A 17 -6.13 -4.00 -65.82
C LYS A 17 -7.02 -4.97 -65.03
N GLY A 18 -8.32 -4.69 -64.94
CA GLY A 18 -9.28 -5.67 -64.37
C GLY A 18 -10.49 -5.09 -63.65
N SER A 19 -11.24 -4.17 -64.29
CA SER A 19 -12.56 -3.79 -63.78
C SER A 19 -13.58 -4.90 -64.02
N ARG A 20 -14.59 -5.01 -63.13
CA ARG A 20 -15.78 -5.87 -63.18
C ARG A 20 -15.60 -7.37 -62.86
N SER A 21 -15.81 -7.75 -61.61
CA SER A 21 -16.98 -8.55 -61.18
C SER A 21 -16.84 -9.00 -59.72
N PHE A 22 -17.45 -8.27 -58.77
CA PHE A 22 -17.52 -8.71 -57.37
C PHE A 22 -18.82 -8.21 -56.71
N ALA A 23 -19.89 -8.99 -56.84
CA ALA A 23 -21.20 -8.69 -56.26
C ALA A 23 -21.99 -9.97 -55.94
N LEU A 24 -21.34 -10.97 -55.30
CA LEU A 24 -22.02 -12.19 -54.81
C LEU A 24 -21.13 -13.04 -53.86
N CYS A 25 -20.56 -12.47 -52.79
CA CYS A 25 -19.92 -13.22 -51.69
C CYS A 25 -19.62 -12.37 -50.42
N VAL A 26 -20.64 -11.78 -49.77
CA VAL A 26 -20.44 -10.93 -48.57
C VAL A 26 -21.04 -11.52 -47.27
N ALA A 27 -21.93 -12.52 -47.36
CA ALA A 27 -22.56 -13.13 -46.17
C ALA A 27 -21.61 -13.98 -45.31
N GLY A 28 -20.57 -14.60 -45.89
CA GLY A 28 -19.63 -15.47 -45.16
C GLY A 28 -18.47 -14.74 -44.46
N ALA A 29 -18.19 -13.49 -44.82
CA ALA A 29 -16.95 -12.81 -44.41
C ALA A 29 -16.96 -12.31 -42.95
N ARG A 30 -18.13 -11.96 -42.39
CA ARG A 30 -18.21 -11.34 -41.04
C ARG A 30 -17.84 -12.30 -39.91
N VAL A 31 -18.20 -13.58 -40.00
CA VAL A 31 -17.82 -14.60 -39.00
C VAL A 31 -16.35 -15.00 -39.13
N ALA A 32 -15.81 -14.99 -40.36
CA ALA A 32 -14.38 -15.19 -40.59
C ALA A 32 -13.55 -14.04 -40.00
N MET A 33 -13.92 -12.78 -40.27
CA MET A 33 -13.15 -11.61 -39.85
C MET A 33 -13.11 -11.45 -38.31
N LEU A 34 -14.20 -11.76 -37.60
CA LEU A 34 -14.21 -11.75 -36.14
C LEU A 34 -13.32 -12.88 -35.57
N LYS A 35 -13.37 -14.08 -36.16
CA LYS A 35 -12.46 -15.18 -35.80
C LYS A 35 -11.00 -14.81 -36.09
N THR A 36 -10.69 -14.16 -37.21
CA THR A 36 -9.34 -13.72 -37.54
C THR A 36 -8.86 -12.59 -36.63
N LEU A 37 -9.70 -11.67 -36.18
CA LEU A 37 -9.30 -10.64 -35.21
C LEU A 37 -9.00 -11.22 -33.83
N VAL A 38 -9.80 -12.17 -33.35
CA VAL A 38 -9.49 -12.92 -32.13
C VAL A 38 -8.24 -13.79 -32.32
N LEU A 39 -8.08 -14.45 -33.47
CA LEU A 39 -6.85 -15.21 -33.76
C LEU A 39 -5.62 -14.30 -33.85
N VAL A 40 -5.73 -13.10 -34.41
CA VAL A 40 -4.62 -12.15 -34.52
C VAL A 40 -4.26 -11.60 -33.14
N GLY A 41 -5.22 -11.23 -32.29
CA GLY A 41 -4.94 -10.82 -30.91
C GLY A 41 -4.27 -11.92 -30.08
N VAL A 42 -4.73 -13.17 -30.23
CA VAL A 42 -4.07 -14.34 -29.61
C VAL A 42 -2.68 -14.57 -30.22
N VAL A 43 -2.52 -14.52 -31.54
CA VAL A 43 -1.22 -14.75 -32.21
C VAL A 43 -0.21 -13.64 -31.93
N THR A 44 -0.63 -12.37 -31.77
CA THR A 44 0.28 -11.29 -31.34
C THR A 44 0.69 -11.46 -29.88
N GLY A 45 -0.24 -11.77 -28.98
CA GLY A 45 0.09 -12.06 -27.58
C GLY A 45 1.03 -13.25 -27.42
N TRP A 46 0.81 -14.33 -28.19
CA TRP A 46 1.71 -15.48 -28.24
C TRP A 46 3.07 -15.14 -28.89
N ALA A 47 3.12 -14.31 -29.93
CA ALA A 47 4.39 -13.88 -30.52
C ALA A 47 5.23 -13.05 -29.54
N GLN A 48 4.59 -12.16 -28.78
CA GLN A 48 5.24 -11.30 -27.79
C GLN A 48 5.72 -12.11 -26.57
N SER A 49 4.90 -13.06 -26.09
CA SER A 49 5.30 -14.05 -25.09
C SER A 49 6.51 -14.91 -25.54
N VAL A 50 6.54 -15.33 -26.81
CA VAL A 50 7.68 -16.08 -27.37
C VAL A 50 8.95 -15.23 -27.44
N THR A 51 8.86 -13.93 -27.76
CA THR A 51 10.03 -13.04 -27.77
C THR A 51 10.56 -12.74 -26.36
N ASP A 52 9.68 -12.62 -25.35
CA ASP A 52 10.08 -12.43 -23.96
C ASP A 52 10.82 -13.67 -23.44
N GLN A 53 10.25 -14.85 -23.66
CA GLN A 53 10.87 -16.13 -23.27
C GLN A 53 12.19 -16.37 -24.00
N GLN A 54 12.27 -16.05 -25.29
CA GLN A 54 13.52 -16.15 -26.07
C GLN A 54 14.60 -15.20 -25.53
N THR A 55 14.24 -13.98 -25.10
CA THR A 55 15.18 -13.02 -24.51
C THR A 55 15.66 -13.50 -23.13
N LEU A 56 14.78 -14.10 -22.34
CA LEU A 56 15.12 -14.76 -21.06
C LEU A 56 16.07 -15.96 -21.26
N ASP A 57 15.80 -16.83 -22.23
CA ASP A 57 16.65 -17.99 -22.51
C ASP A 57 18.01 -17.58 -23.09
N GLN A 58 18.06 -16.49 -23.86
CA GLN A 58 19.32 -15.84 -24.25
C GLN A 58 20.07 -15.30 -23.02
N ALA A 59 19.41 -14.55 -22.13
CA ALA A 59 20.04 -14.05 -20.90
C ALA A 59 20.64 -15.19 -20.06
N ARG A 60 19.89 -16.29 -19.86
CA ARG A 60 20.38 -17.51 -19.16
C ARG A 60 21.59 -18.13 -19.86
N ALA A 61 21.57 -18.23 -21.18
CA ALA A 61 22.69 -18.77 -21.96
C ALA A 61 23.96 -17.90 -21.84
N LEU A 62 23.81 -16.57 -21.82
CA LEU A 62 24.93 -15.65 -21.62
C LEU A 62 25.47 -15.68 -20.19
N VAL A 63 24.60 -15.78 -19.18
CA VAL A 63 25.02 -15.99 -17.79
C VAL A 63 25.83 -17.29 -17.68
N GLN A 64 25.37 -18.39 -18.30
CA GLN A 64 26.13 -19.64 -18.33
C GLN A 64 27.46 -19.54 -19.13
N LYS A 65 27.51 -18.73 -20.19
CA LYS A 65 28.69 -18.54 -21.06
C LYS A 65 29.76 -17.65 -20.43
N TYR A 66 29.36 -16.56 -19.75
CA TYR A 66 30.26 -15.48 -19.33
C TYR A 66 30.37 -15.27 -17.80
N CYS A 67 29.52 -15.90 -16.98
CA CYS A 67 29.62 -15.83 -15.52
C CYS A 67 30.33 -17.00 -14.78
N PRO A 68 31.19 -17.87 -15.39
CA PRO A 68 31.83 -18.96 -14.63
C PRO A 68 33.05 -18.51 -13.79
N VAL A 69 33.32 -17.20 -13.68
CA VAL A 69 34.49 -16.67 -12.98
C VAL A 69 34.11 -16.26 -11.56
N GLU A 70 34.52 -17.05 -10.56
CA GLU A 70 34.56 -16.58 -9.18
C GLU A 70 35.50 -15.38 -9.09
N SER A 71 34.93 -14.18 -8.92
CA SER A 71 35.72 -12.98 -8.69
C SER A 71 36.38 -13.07 -7.32
N GLY A 72 37.71 -13.22 -7.29
CA GLY A 72 38.49 -13.07 -6.06
C GLY A 72 38.15 -11.77 -5.34
N GLU A 73 38.11 -11.82 -4.01
CA GLU A 73 37.61 -10.75 -3.15
C GLU A 73 38.38 -9.44 -3.37
N ILE A 74 37.70 -8.40 -3.85
CA ILE A 74 38.30 -7.11 -4.19
C ILE A 74 38.41 -6.25 -2.93
N ASN A 75 39.60 -5.73 -2.65
CA ASN A 75 39.83 -4.78 -1.57
C ASN A 75 39.32 -3.38 -1.97
N TYR A 76 38.02 -3.13 -1.75
CA TYR A 76 37.34 -1.87 -2.12
C TYR A 76 38.08 -0.61 -1.69
N GLU A 77 38.69 -0.58 -0.50
CA GLU A 77 39.36 0.63 -0.01
C GLU A 77 40.66 0.93 -0.77
N GLU A 78 41.39 -0.11 -1.20
CA GLU A 78 42.58 0.01 -2.02
C GLU A 78 42.22 0.37 -3.46
N SER A 79 41.24 -0.32 -4.05
CA SER A 79 40.78 -0.02 -5.41
C SER A 79 40.12 1.35 -5.53
N ARG A 80 39.43 1.84 -4.48
CA ARG A 80 38.95 3.22 -4.38
C ARG A 80 40.09 4.23 -4.40
N LYS A 81 41.15 4.03 -3.60
CA LYS A 81 42.33 4.91 -3.61
C LYS A 81 43.01 4.96 -4.98
N THR A 82 43.05 3.83 -5.70
CA THR A 82 43.51 3.79 -7.10
C THR A 82 42.62 4.64 -8.01
N LEU A 83 41.29 4.54 -7.89
CA LEU A 83 40.37 5.39 -8.66
C LEU A 83 40.51 6.88 -8.33
N GLU A 84 40.65 7.26 -7.06
CA GLU A 84 40.90 8.65 -6.63
C GLU A 84 42.21 9.20 -7.22
N LEU A 85 43.28 8.38 -7.20
CA LEU A 85 44.55 8.68 -7.89
C LEU A 85 44.40 8.75 -9.42
N SER A 86 43.49 7.97 -10.01
CA SER A 86 43.23 7.93 -11.47
C SER A 86 42.44 9.12 -11.98
N ALA A 87 41.48 9.59 -11.18
CA ALA A 87 40.81 10.86 -11.41
C ALA A 87 41.84 11.99 -11.28
N GLY A 88 42.64 11.95 -10.22
CA GLY A 88 43.68 12.92 -9.92
C GLY A 88 43.15 14.09 -9.09
N ASN A 89 43.99 14.58 -8.18
CA ASN A 89 43.70 15.77 -7.36
C ASN A 89 43.61 17.00 -8.28
N GLY A 90 42.38 17.45 -8.59
CA GLY A 90 42.13 18.48 -9.61
C GLY A 90 41.38 18.00 -10.87
N ASN A 91 40.76 16.81 -10.86
CA ASN A 91 39.97 16.33 -11.99
C ASN A 91 38.76 17.24 -12.22
N ILE A 92 38.77 18.05 -13.30
CA ILE A 92 37.65 18.94 -13.65
C ILE A 92 36.30 18.19 -13.69
N VAL A 93 36.22 16.91 -14.04
CA VAL A 93 34.93 16.19 -14.04
C VAL A 93 34.46 15.91 -12.62
N TYR A 94 35.32 15.33 -11.76
CA TYR A 94 34.98 15.06 -10.36
C TYR A 94 34.83 16.35 -9.55
N ASP A 95 35.72 17.32 -9.73
CA ASP A 95 35.63 18.63 -9.09
C ASP A 95 34.43 19.43 -9.60
N VAL A 96 34.00 19.36 -10.87
CA VAL A 96 32.74 20.02 -11.26
C VAL A 96 31.55 19.31 -10.62
N LEU A 97 31.51 17.98 -10.59
CA LEU A 97 30.44 17.22 -9.91
C LEU A 97 30.39 17.51 -8.40
N VAL A 98 31.54 17.53 -7.73
CA VAL A 98 31.65 17.70 -6.27
C VAL A 98 31.62 19.18 -5.86
N GLN A 99 32.19 20.12 -6.63
CA GLN A 99 32.09 21.55 -6.32
C GLN A 99 30.70 22.11 -6.64
N THR A 100 29.97 21.60 -7.65
CA THR A 100 28.56 21.98 -7.82
C THR A 100 27.69 21.44 -6.67
N ALA A 101 27.97 20.24 -6.16
CA ALA A 101 27.35 19.72 -4.94
C ALA A 101 27.77 20.51 -3.66
N ALA A 102 29.03 20.94 -3.58
CA ALA A 102 29.57 21.65 -2.41
C ALA A 102 29.22 23.14 -2.36
N ALA A 103 28.96 23.80 -3.50
CA ALA A 103 28.56 25.21 -3.58
C ALA A 103 27.21 25.53 -2.90
N VAL A 104 26.49 24.51 -2.41
CA VAL A 104 25.25 24.61 -1.62
C VAL A 104 25.53 24.52 -0.09
N ARG A 105 26.79 24.33 0.34
CA ARG A 105 27.22 24.47 1.74
C ARG A 105 28.15 25.67 1.91
N GLU A 106 27.72 26.65 2.69
CA GLU A 106 28.59 27.73 3.16
C GLU A 106 29.61 27.25 4.20
N ASP A 107 30.78 27.91 4.17
CA ASP A 107 31.87 27.90 5.17
C ASP A 107 32.56 26.56 5.50
N GLU A 108 33.55 26.18 4.69
CA GLU A 108 34.97 26.36 5.03
C GLU A 108 35.89 25.80 3.92
N THR A 109 36.82 26.62 3.40
CA THR A 109 38.17 26.18 2.97
C THR A 109 39.02 27.38 2.53
N GLN A 110 39.83 27.92 3.44
CA GLN A 110 41.05 28.65 3.07
C GLN A 110 42.26 27.71 3.23
N ASN A 111 43.30 27.96 2.44
CA ASN A 111 44.63 27.31 2.45
C ASN A 111 44.80 26.00 1.65
N ILE A 112 44.78 26.08 0.31
CA ILE A 112 45.61 25.22 -0.55
C ILE A 112 46.38 26.09 -1.55
N ALA A 113 47.54 26.60 -1.11
CA ALA A 113 48.46 27.38 -1.96
C ALA A 113 49.94 26.99 -1.78
N SER A 114 50.23 25.89 -1.05
CA SER A 114 51.59 25.55 -0.58
C SER A 114 52.05 24.11 -0.87
N VAL A 115 51.22 23.25 -1.47
CA VAL A 115 51.56 21.82 -1.72
C VAL A 115 52.14 21.57 -3.13
N LEU A 116 51.98 22.51 -4.05
CA LEU A 116 52.40 22.38 -5.46
C LEU A 116 53.89 22.70 -5.71
N GLN A 117 54.75 22.58 -4.68
CA GLN A 117 56.14 23.07 -4.75
C GLN A 117 57.23 22.00 -4.50
N ASP A 118 56.87 20.76 -4.09
CA ASP A 118 57.86 19.76 -3.62
C ASP A 118 58.07 18.51 -4.52
N THR A 119 57.38 18.36 -5.66
CA THR A 119 57.46 17.12 -6.48
C THR A 119 57.91 17.27 -7.94
N VAL A 120 58.64 18.33 -8.31
CA VAL A 120 59.40 18.38 -9.58
C VAL A 120 60.82 18.92 -9.41
N SER A 121 61.74 18.04 -8.96
CA SER A 121 63.19 18.19 -9.14
C SER A 121 63.80 16.78 -9.21
N PRO A 122 64.43 16.41 -10.34
CA PRO A 122 65.79 16.87 -10.59
C PRO A 122 66.12 17.15 -12.07
N ILE A 123 66.06 18.42 -12.48
CA ILE A 123 66.67 18.87 -13.76
C ILE A 123 67.87 19.81 -13.53
N PHE A 124 68.01 20.39 -12.33
CA PHE A 124 69.06 21.36 -12.01
C PHE A 124 70.37 20.76 -11.45
N ALA A 125 70.95 19.79 -12.17
CA ALA A 125 72.28 19.23 -11.85
C ALA A 125 73.26 19.11 -13.04
N ILE A 126 72.86 19.46 -14.28
CA ILE A 126 73.70 19.27 -15.49
C ILE A 126 74.19 20.61 -16.08
N ARG A 127 74.63 21.56 -15.23
CA ARG A 127 75.23 22.83 -15.72
C ARG A 127 76.55 23.26 -15.06
N LYS A 128 77.20 22.39 -14.28
CA LYS A 128 78.54 22.65 -13.68
C LYS A 128 79.58 21.53 -13.81
N ALA A 129 79.29 20.40 -14.47
CA ALA A 129 80.24 19.29 -14.62
C ALA A 129 80.90 19.18 -16.02
N THR A 130 80.43 19.93 -17.01
CA THR A 130 80.77 19.69 -18.43
C THR A 130 82.11 20.27 -18.97
N PRO A 131 82.82 21.25 -18.34
CA PRO A 131 84.06 21.78 -18.92
C PRO A 131 85.35 21.05 -18.49
N LEU A 132 85.31 20.11 -17.53
CA LEU A 132 86.52 19.52 -16.92
C LEU A 132 86.97 18.17 -17.49
N LEU A 133 86.19 17.52 -18.37
CA LEU A 133 86.53 16.22 -18.97
C LEU A 133 87.27 16.31 -20.32
N MET A 134 87.39 17.49 -20.92
CA MET A 134 87.94 17.71 -22.27
C MET A 134 89.47 17.93 -22.32
N ALA A 135 90.17 18.00 -21.18
CA ALA A 135 91.54 18.54 -21.09
C ALA A 135 92.64 17.53 -20.70
N ALA A 136 92.42 16.22 -20.87
CA ALA A 136 93.44 15.20 -20.61
C ALA A 136 93.87 14.49 -21.91
N LYS A 137 95.18 14.35 -22.15
CA LYS A 137 95.72 13.64 -23.33
C LYS A 137 95.34 12.16 -23.27
N TRP A 138 94.34 11.76 -24.05
CA TRP A 138 93.59 10.52 -23.88
C TRP A 138 93.90 9.50 -24.99
N LYS A 139 94.98 8.70 -24.82
CA LYS A 139 95.42 7.68 -25.80
C LYS A 139 94.42 6.51 -25.99
N PHE A 140 94.15 6.16 -27.25
CA PHE A 140 93.60 4.95 -27.90
C PHE A 140 92.56 4.03 -27.20
N GLY A 141 92.66 3.71 -25.91
CA GLY A 141 91.78 2.71 -25.26
C GLY A 141 90.34 3.16 -24.97
N ARG A 142 89.98 4.42 -25.25
CA ARG A 142 88.73 5.04 -24.75
C ARG A 142 87.57 4.99 -25.71
N VAL A 143 87.86 4.86 -27.01
CA VAL A 143 86.84 4.61 -28.04
C VAL A 143 86.10 3.31 -27.73
N LEU A 144 86.84 2.25 -27.38
CA LEU A 144 86.26 0.97 -26.99
C LEU A 144 85.38 1.08 -25.74
N ALA A 145 85.84 1.80 -24.70
CA ALA A 145 85.07 2.01 -23.48
C ALA A 145 83.78 2.80 -23.74
N PHE A 146 83.83 3.82 -24.60
CA PHE A 146 82.66 4.61 -25.00
C PHE A 146 81.69 3.79 -25.87
N GLN A 147 82.19 2.99 -26.82
CA GLN A 147 81.39 2.06 -27.62
C GLN A 147 80.70 1.00 -26.73
N LEU A 148 81.41 0.44 -25.76
CA LEU A 148 80.82 -0.50 -24.79
C LEU A 148 79.71 0.16 -23.97
N LEU A 149 79.90 1.40 -23.51
CA LEU A 149 78.89 2.14 -22.75
C LEU A 149 77.64 2.48 -23.61
N LEU A 150 77.85 2.85 -24.87
CA LEU A 150 76.77 3.02 -25.86
C LEU A 150 75.99 1.71 -26.06
N TRP A 151 76.70 0.59 -26.24
CA TRP A 151 76.10 -0.73 -26.42
C TRP A 151 75.32 -1.21 -25.20
N THR A 152 75.87 -1.09 -23.99
CA THR A 152 75.16 -1.48 -22.77
C THR A 152 73.95 -0.58 -22.51
N SER A 153 74.06 0.73 -22.74
CA SER A 153 72.95 1.66 -22.64
C SER A 153 71.82 1.31 -23.62
N PHE A 154 72.14 1.03 -24.88
CA PHE A 154 71.15 0.64 -25.88
C PHE A 154 70.47 -0.69 -25.56
N VAL A 155 71.22 -1.71 -25.14
CA VAL A 155 70.66 -3.03 -24.78
C VAL A 155 69.75 -2.93 -23.55
N LEU A 156 70.12 -2.16 -22.53
CA LEU A 156 69.28 -1.94 -21.35
C LEU A 156 67.99 -1.18 -21.70
N LEU A 157 68.08 -0.13 -22.53
CA LEU A 157 66.90 0.62 -22.99
C LEU A 157 65.98 -0.25 -23.87
N ALA A 158 66.55 -1.05 -24.78
CA ALA A 158 65.80 -1.99 -25.60
C ALA A 158 65.09 -3.07 -24.77
N ALA A 159 65.78 -3.65 -23.78
CA ALA A 159 65.19 -4.63 -22.87
C ALA A 159 64.06 -4.00 -22.04
N ALA A 160 64.25 -2.79 -21.50
CA ALA A 160 63.21 -2.07 -20.76
C ALA A 160 61.97 -1.78 -21.62
N VAL A 161 62.16 -1.31 -22.87
CA VAL A 161 61.06 -1.07 -23.83
C VAL A 161 60.28 -2.36 -24.11
N VAL A 162 60.96 -3.46 -24.41
CA VAL A 162 60.29 -4.74 -24.70
C VAL A 162 59.59 -5.31 -23.46
N SER A 163 60.21 -5.22 -22.28
CA SER A 163 59.59 -5.65 -21.02
C SER A 163 58.33 -4.87 -20.69
N LEU A 164 58.34 -3.53 -20.84
CA LEU A 164 57.15 -2.70 -20.59
C LEU A 164 56.03 -2.97 -21.60
N CYS A 165 56.37 -3.19 -22.89
CA CYS A 165 55.38 -3.63 -23.87
C CYS A 165 54.79 -5.01 -23.52
N ALA A 166 55.59 -5.95 -23.03
CA ALA A 166 55.10 -7.25 -22.56
C ALA A 166 54.19 -7.14 -21.32
N MET A 167 54.54 -6.27 -20.36
CA MET A 167 53.68 -5.98 -19.19
C MET A 167 52.35 -5.35 -19.62
N SER A 168 52.35 -4.42 -20.58
CA SER A 168 51.10 -3.85 -21.12
C SER A 168 50.20 -4.87 -21.83
N ALA A 169 50.77 -5.98 -22.32
CA ALA A 169 49.99 -7.07 -22.92
C ALA A 169 49.37 -7.99 -21.86
N ALA A 170 50.01 -8.18 -20.70
CA ALA A 170 49.44 -8.94 -19.58
C ALA A 170 48.20 -8.23 -18.99
N GLU A 171 48.23 -6.90 -18.87
CA GLU A 171 47.09 -6.09 -18.42
C GLU A 171 45.90 -6.06 -19.39
N HIS A 172 46.06 -6.56 -20.63
CA HIS A 172 44.94 -6.65 -21.55
C HIS A 172 43.88 -7.67 -21.09
N GLU A 173 44.31 -8.77 -20.47
CA GLU A 173 43.43 -9.79 -19.91
C GLU A 173 42.53 -9.21 -18.79
N SER A 174 43.08 -8.33 -17.95
CA SER A 174 42.32 -7.59 -16.92
C SER A 174 41.20 -6.72 -17.52
N ILE A 175 41.46 -6.07 -18.66
CA ILE A 175 40.44 -5.29 -19.39
C ILE A 175 39.37 -6.21 -19.98
N GLU A 176 39.77 -7.32 -20.61
CA GLU A 176 38.84 -8.31 -21.16
C GLU A 176 37.92 -8.87 -20.07
N GLN A 177 38.48 -9.29 -18.93
CA GLN A 177 37.73 -9.78 -17.77
C GLN A 177 36.79 -8.71 -17.19
N GLY A 178 37.19 -7.44 -17.16
CA GLY A 178 36.33 -6.34 -16.69
C GLY A 178 35.17 -6.04 -17.65
N ILE A 179 35.40 -6.12 -18.95
CA ILE A 179 34.37 -5.94 -19.99
C ILE A 179 33.41 -7.14 -20.01
N GLN A 180 33.93 -8.37 -19.96
CA GLN A 180 33.11 -9.59 -19.91
C GLN A 180 32.29 -9.68 -18.61
N GLY A 181 32.89 -9.32 -17.47
CA GLY A 181 32.17 -9.21 -16.18
C GLY A 181 31.02 -8.22 -16.25
N THR A 182 31.23 -7.05 -16.87
CA THR A 182 30.18 -6.05 -17.12
C THR A 182 29.01 -6.64 -17.93
N GLY A 183 29.31 -7.41 -18.98
CA GLY A 183 28.29 -8.14 -19.76
C GLY A 183 27.57 -9.22 -18.96
N CYS A 184 28.32 -10.01 -18.18
CA CYS A 184 27.79 -11.04 -17.28
C CYS A 184 26.77 -10.47 -16.28
N TYR A 185 27.16 -9.46 -15.49
CA TYR A 185 26.28 -8.87 -14.49
C TYR A 185 25.07 -8.16 -15.12
N SER A 186 25.22 -7.57 -16.32
CA SER A 186 24.08 -7.00 -17.06
C SER A 186 23.08 -8.07 -17.52
N ALA A 187 23.56 -9.25 -17.94
CA ALA A 187 22.71 -10.39 -18.26
C ALA A 187 22.05 -10.99 -17.01
N GLN A 188 22.79 -11.06 -15.88
CA GLN A 188 22.24 -11.48 -14.60
C GLN A 188 21.17 -10.51 -14.09
N LEU A 189 21.36 -9.20 -14.21
CA LEU A 189 20.32 -8.21 -13.90
C LEU A 189 19.06 -8.47 -14.71
N LEU A 190 19.17 -8.69 -16.03
CA LEU A 190 17.99 -8.94 -16.85
C LEU A 190 17.28 -10.23 -16.44
N GLN A 191 18.03 -11.29 -16.15
CA GLN A 191 17.49 -12.55 -15.67
C GLN A 191 16.76 -12.37 -14.32
N ASP A 192 17.42 -11.79 -13.32
CA ASP A 192 16.87 -11.62 -11.97
C ASP A 192 15.71 -10.61 -11.96
N ALA A 193 15.79 -9.53 -12.74
CA ALA A 193 14.73 -8.53 -12.87
C ALA A 193 13.45 -9.10 -13.50
N VAL A 194 13.58 -9.95 -14.53
CA VAL A 194 12.43 -10.45 -15.29
C VAL A 194 11.88 -11.76 -14.71
N ALA A 195 12.74 -12.75 -14.45
CA ALA A 195 12.34 -14.08 -13.97
C ALA A 195 12.36 -14.22 -12.43
N GLY A 196 12.92 -13.25 -11.71
CA GLY A 196 13.05 -13.30 -10.26
C GLY A 196 14.25 -14.10 -9.78
N ASN A 197 14.63 -13.87 -8.52
CA ASN A 197 15.67 -14.63 -7.85
C ASN A 197 15.28 -14.90 -6.39
N ARG A 198 14.94 -16.17 -6.10
CA ARG A 198 14.46 -16.61 -4.79
C ARG A 198 15.51 -16.50 -3.68
N SER A 199 16.81 -16.49 -3.98
CA SER A 199 17.83 -16.26 -2.93
C SER A 199 17.93 -14.79 -2.50
N LEU A 200 17.35 -13.89 -3.30
CA LEU A 200 17.34 -12.44 -3.09
C LEU A 200 15.94 -11.93 -2.67
N ASN A 201 15.01 -12.82 -2.35
CA ASN A 201 13.60 -12.51 -2.05
C ASN A 201 12.92 -11.61 -3.10
N PHE A 202 13.32 -11.72 -4.37
CA PHE A 202 12.74 -10.95 -5.46
C PHE A 202 11.96 -11.87 -6.41
N VAL A 203 10.66 -11.61 -6.60
CA VAL A 203 9.79 -12.50 -7.38
C VAL A 203 9.99 -12.38 -8.90
N GLY A 204 10.52 -11.25 -9.40
CA GLY A 204 10.62 -10.95 -10.82
C GLY A 204 9.41 -10.23 -11.40
N LEU A 205 9.62 -9.41 -12.43
CA LEU A 205 8.54 -8.67 -13.10
C LEU A 205 7.52 -9.58 -13.79
N VAL A 206 7.95 -10.72 -14.35
CA VAL A 206 7.02 -11.67 -14.98
C VAL A 206 6.16 -12.39 -13.94
N PRO A 207 6.70 -13.02 -12.88
CA PRO A 207 5.86 -13.60 -11.83
C PRO A 207 5.01 -12.57 -11.07
N ALA A 208 5.45 -11.32 -10.95
CA ALA A 208 4.63 -10.23 -10.40
C ALA A 208 3.42 -9.91 -11.30
N TRP A 209 3.64 -9.84 -12.61
CA TRP A 209 2.59 -9.66 -13.62
C TRP A 209 1.63 -10.87 -13.67
N GLU A 210 2.15 -12.09 -13.51
CA GLU A 210 1.37 -13.32 -13.43
C GLU A 210 0.50 -13.36 -12.16
N ALA A 211 1.02 -12.93 -11.01
CA ALA A 211 0.25 -12.83 -9.76
C ALA A 211 -0.88 -11.79 -9.85
N LEU A 212 -0.64 -10.65 -10.49
CA LEU A 212 -1.69 -9.65 -10.76
C LEU A 212 -2.72 -10.16 -11.78
N ASP A 213 -2.31 -10.95 -12.76
CA ASP A 213 -3.23 -11.58 -13.70
C ASP A 213 -4.05 -12.71 -13.05
N GLU A 214 -3.44 -13.49 -12.16
CA GLU A 214 -4.13 -14.51 -11.34
C GLU A 214 -5.14 -13.86 -10.39
N LEU A 215 -4.81 -12.71 -9.78
CA LEU A 215 -5.77 -11.89 -9.03
C LEU A 215 -6.91 -11.37 -9.92
N SER A 216 -6.62 -10.99 -11.17
CA SER A 216 -7.65 -10.58 -12.14
C SER A 216 -8.59 -11.75 -12.50
N ARG A 217 -8.02 -12.96 -12.68
CA ARG A 217 -8.75 -14.21 -12.95
C ARG A 217 -9.48 -14.74 -11.72
N SER A 218 -9.01 -14.47 -10.49
CA SER A 218 -9.74 -14.82 -9.27
C SER A 218 -11.04 -14.02 -9.14
N LEU A 219 -11.19 -12.93 -9.90
CA LEU A 219 -12.44 -12.18 -10.04
C LEU A 219 -13.23 -12.55 -11.32
N ASP A 220 -12.87 -13.60 -12.07
CA ASP A 220 -13.69 -14.09 -13.19
C ASP A 220 -15.00 -14.73 -12.71
N PRO A 221 -16.10 -14.66 -13.51
CA PRO A 221 -17.42 -15.09 -13.04
C PRO A 221 -17.51 -16.56 -12.63
N ASN A 222 -16.58 -17.38 -13.11
CA ASN A 222 -16.46 -18.82 -12.83
C ASN A 222 -15.13 -19.15 -12.12
N SER A 223 -14.61 -18.21 -11.32
CA SER A 223 -13.43 -18.45 -10.48
C SER A 223 -13.82 -19.21 -9.22
N SER A 224 -12.89 -19.97 -8.63
CA SER A 224 -13.15 -20.65 -7.35
C SER A 224 -13.51 -19.69 -6.21
N PHE A 225 -13.02 -18.44 -6.28
CA PHE A 225 -13.37 -17.39 -5.32
C PHE A 225 -14.83 -16.96 -5.48
N LEU A 226 -15.27 -16.59 -6.68
CA LEU A 226 -16.66 -16.18 -6.89
C LEU A 226 -17.64 -17.35 -6.79
N GLU A 227 -17.24 -18.57 -7.15
CA GLU A 227 -18.02 -19.78 -6.87
C GLU A 227 -18.13 -20.02 -5.37
N GLY A 228 -17.03 -19.99 -4.60
CA GLY A 228 -17.06 -20.15 -3.15
C GLY A 228 -17.89 -19.09 -2.42
N VAL A 229 -17.83 -17.83 -2.88
CA VAL A 229 -18.69 -16.76 -2.30
C VAL A 229 -20.15 -16.91 -2.74
N ARG A 230 -20.44 -17.42 -3.95
CA ARG A 230 -21.82 -17.75 -4.33
C ARG A 230 -22.37 -18.94 -3.56
N ASP A 231 -21.60 -20.01 -3.34
CA ASP A 231 -22.00 -21.13 -2.48
C ASP A 231 -22.32 -20.65 -1.05
N LEU A 232 -21.57 -19.68 -0.56
CA LEU A 232 -21.81 -19.04 0.74
C LEU A 232 -23.08 -18.18 0.75
N LEU A 233 -23.31 -17.37 -0.30
CA LEU A 233 -24.54 -16.61 -0.47
C LEU A 233 -25.74 -17.56 -0.61
N ASP A 234 -25.62 -18.65 -1.35
CA ASP A 234 -26.66 -19.66 -1.50
C ASP A 234 -26.98 -20.37 -0.19
N ALA A 235 -25.98 -20.62 0.67
CA ALA A 235 -26.22 -21.07 2.04
C ALA A 235 -27.10 -20.08 2.85
N THR A 236 -27.00 -18.76 2.60
CA THR A 236 -27.88 -17.77 3.25
C THR A 236 -29.31 -17.70 2.70
N VAL A 237 -29.69 -18.50 1.69
CA VAL A 237 -31.07 -18.50 1.16
C VAL A 237 -32.07 -18.94 2.24
N ASP A 238 -31.68 -19.84 3.14
CA ASP A 238 -32.52 -20.25 4.27
C ASP A 238 -32.76 -19.11 5.28
N LEU A 239 -31.83 -18.15 5.39
CA LEU A 239 -32.04 -16.95 6.21
C LEU A 239 -33.08 -16.02 5.56
N GLU A 240 -33.01 -15.80 4.25
CA GLU A 240 -34.01 -15.02 3.53
C GLU A 240 -35.41 -15.68 3.65
N ARG A 241 -35.50 -17.01 3.50
CA ARG A 241 -36.73 -17.78 3.73
C ARG A 241 -37.29 -17.54 5.13
N ALA A 242 -36.46 -17.60 6.16
CA ALA A 242 -36.87 -17.37 7.55
C ALA A 242 -37.32 -15.92 7.80
N VAL A 243 -36.59 -14.94 7.25
CA VAL A 243 -36.93 -13.52 7.35
C VAL A 243 -38.27 -13.20 6.69
N ASN A 244 -38.48 -13.71 5.47
CA ASN A 244 -39.75 -13.53 4.76
C ASN A 244 -40.89 -14.23 5.49
N LEU A 245 -40.70 -15.43 6.05
CA LEU A 245 -41.71 -16.12 6.85
C LEU A 245 -42.12 -15.33 8.10
N VAL A 246 -41.18 -14.76 8.85
CA VAL A 246 -41.49 -13.89 10.00
C VAL A 246 -42.31 -12.67 9.53
N ARG A 247 -41.83 -11.98 8.50
CA ARG A 247 -42.45 -10.76 7.97
C ARG A 247 -43.87 -11.03 7.47
N ASP A 248 -44.04 -12.03 6.62
CA ASP A 248 -45.31 -12.42 6.05
C ASP A 248 -46.30 -12.88 7.13
N MET A 249 -45.82 -13.51 8.21
CA MET A 249 -46.66 -13.87 9.36
C MET A 249 -47.12 -12.64 10.17
N LEU A 250 -46.22 -11.69 10.44
CA LEU A 250 -46.57 -10.43 11.10
C LEU A 250 -47.59 -9.64 10.26
N VAL A 251 -47.32 -9.49 8.96
CA VAL A 251 -48.24 -8.84 8.01
C VAL A 251 -49.57 -9.61 7.90
N SER A 252 -49.56 -10.95 7.97
CA SER A 252 -50.79 -11.73 7.95
C SER A 252 -51.65 -11.54 9.21
N LEU A 253 -51.05 -11.38 10.40
CA LEU A 253 -51.81 -11.00 11.60
C LEU A 253 -52.37 -9.58 11.48
N GLN A 254 -51.59 -8.65 10.90
CA GLN A 254 -52.04 -7.29 10.68
C GLN A 254 -53.26 -7.27 9.73
N LEU A 255 -53.16 -7.91 8.57
CA LEU A 255 -54.26 -8.03 7.60
C LEU A 255 -55.48 -8.77 8.18
N LEU A 256 -55.28 -9.68 9.13
CA LEU A 256 -56.36 -10.36 9.84
C LEU A 256 -57.12 -9.39 10.77
N LEU A 257 -56.40 -8.54 11.51
CA LEU A 257 -56.98 -7.54 12.43
C LEU A 257 -57.53 -6.31 11.70
N ASP A 258 -56.95 -5.95 10.56
CA ASP A 258 -57.35 -4.81 9.73
C ASP A 258 -58.48 -5.15 8.74
N ASN A 259 -58.90 -6.42 8.64
CA ASN A 259 -60.01 -6.84 7.77
C ASN A 259 -61.33 -6.22 8.26
N SER A 260 -62.06 -5.53 7.37
CA SER A 260 -63.31 -4.86 7.74
C SER A 260 -64.38 -5.80 8.32
N HIS A 261 -64.44 -7.07 7.88
CA HIS A 261 -65.33 -8.07 8.47
C HIS A 261 -64.97 -8.43 9.92
N ASN A 262 -63.70 -8.27 10.30
CA ASN A 262 -63.20 -8.55 11.64
C ASN A 262 -63.19 -7.29 12.53
N GLN A 263 -63.09 -6.10 11.94
CA GLN A 263 -63.22 -4.83 12.66
C GLN A 263 -64.67 -4.46 12.93
N ASN A 264 -65.52 -4.40 11.90
CA ASN A 264 -66.94 -4.08 11.99
C ASN A 264 -67.74 -5.09 11.14
N PRO A 265 -68.09 -6.28 11.70
CA PRO A 265 -68.85 -7.30 10.97
C PRO A 265 -70.14 -6.70 10.38
N PRO A 266 -70.30 -6.72 9.04
CA PRO A 266 -71.25 -5.85 8.36
C PRO A 266 -72.69 -6.16 8.75
N GLY A 267 -73.40 -5.13 9.22
CA GLY A 267 -74.78 -5.24 9.69
C GLY A 267 -74.93 -5.71 11.14
N TYR A 268 -73.85 -5.80 11.93
CA TYR A 268 -73.93 -6.22 13.33
C TYR A 268 -73.78 -5.10 14.36
N LEU A 269 -73.41 -3.87 13.97
CA LEU A 269 -73.32 -2.69 14.85
C LEU A 269 -72.31 -2.84 16.01
N HIS A 270 -71.25 -3.62 15.80
CA HIS A 270 -70.19 -3.85 16.77
C HIS A 270 -68.81 -3.54 16.17
N THR A 271 -67.90 -3.01 16.98
CA THR A 271 -66.50 -2.77 16.62
C THR A 271 -65.54 -3.61 17.46
N CYS A 272 -64.46 -4.10 16.86
CA CYS A 272 -63.40 -4.81 17.54
C CYS A 272 -62.46 -3.83 18.29
N ALA A 273 -62.73 -3.61 19.57
CA ALA A 273 -61.97 -2.67 20.41
C ALA A 273 -60.49 -3.06 20.63
N VAL A 274 -60.13 -4.33 20.39
CA VAL A 274 -58.74 -4.81 20.46
C VAL A 274 -58.00 -4.75 19.13
N CYS A 275 -58.70 -4.72 17.98
CA CYS A 275 -58.06 -4.88 16.68
C CYS A 275 -57.12 -3.71 16.35
N GLU A 276 -57.54 -2.46 16.57
CA GLU A 276 -56.70 -1.28 16.35
C GLU A 276 -55.51 -1.22 17.34
N PRO A 277 -55.67 -1.30 18.68
CA PRO A 277 -54.54 -1.35 19.62
C PRO A 277 -53.54 -2.47 19.36
N LEU A 278 -54.01 -3.66 18.96
CA LEU A 278 -53.15 -4.80 18.65
C LEU A 278 -52.43 -4.64 17.31
N SER A 279 -53.09 -4.05 16.30
CA SER A 279 -52.49 -3.67 15.01
C SER A 279 -51.37 -2.62 15.21
N ILE A 280 -51.58 -1.61 16.07
CA ILE A 280 -50.55 -0.63 16.44
C ILE A 280 -49.34 -1.29 17.13
N ALA A 281 -49.57 -2.17 18.11
CA ALA A 281 -48.49 -2.91 18.78
C ALA A 281 -47.72 -3.84 17.83
N LEU A 282 -48.39 -4.35 16.79
CA LEU A 282 -47.80 -5.18 15.75
C LEU A 282 -46.93 -4.36 14.78
N VAL A 283 -47.32 -3.11 14.46
CA VAL A 283 -46.47 -2.19 13.69
C VAL A 283 -45.15 -1.87 14.42
N GLU A 284 -45.19 -1.70 15.76
CA GLU A 284 -43.96 -1.56 16.57
C GLU A 284 -43.07 -2.81 16.47
N LEU A 285 -43.67 -4.01 16.53
CA LEU A 285 -42.95 -5.28 16.41
C LEU A 285 -42.37 -5.50 14.99
N VAL A 286 -43.08 -5.09 13.94
CA VAL A 286 -42.56 -5.10 12.56
C VAL A 286 -41.38 -4.15 12.41
N GLY A 287 -41.44 -2.94 12.97
CA GLY A 287 -40.31 -2.00 12.96
C GLY A 287 -39.07 -2.56 13.67
N LEU A 288 -39.25 -3.20 14.83
CA LEU A 288 -38.17 -3.87 15.56
C LEU A 288 -37.58 -5.07 14.80
N PHE A 289 -38.39 -5.74 13.97
CA PHE A 289 -37.94 -6.82 13.11
C PHE A 289 -37.17 -6.31 11.89
N ASP A 290 -37.65 -5.24 11.25
CA ASP A 290 -36.99 -4.60 10.12
C ASP A 290 -35.63 -3.98 10.55
N ASP A 291 -35.49 -3.50 11.79
CA ASP A 291 -34.19 -3.08 12.37
C ASP A 291 -33.33 -4.26 12.91
N GLY A 292 -33.80 -5.50 12.78
CA GLY A 292 -33.20 -6.69 13.37
C GLY A 292 -31.99 -7.28 12.64
N VAL A 293 -31.18 -8.09 13.37
CA VAL A 293 -29.97 -8.74 12.84
C VAL A 293 -30.23 -9.54 11.56
N ALA A 294 -31.37 -10.24 11.49
CA ALA A 294 -31.72 -11.06 10.35
C ALA A 294 -31.99 -10.23 9.07
N LEU A 295 -32.64 -9.06 9.16
CA LEU A 295 -32.78 -8.17 8.00
C LEU A 295 -31.46 -7.45 7.69
N ALA A 296 -30.66 -7.10 8.69
CA ALA A 296 -29.31 -6.56 8.47
C ALA A 296 -28.44 -7.54 7.67
N MET A 297 -28.45 -8.83 8.03
CA MET A 297 -27.76 -9.88 7.26
C MET A 297 -28.34 -10.08 5.86
N ASN A 298 -29.66 -10.06 5.68
CA ASN A 298 -30.27 -10.13 4.35
C ASN A 298 -29.89 -8.89 3.48
N THR A 299 -29.78 -7.72 4.10
CA THR A 299 -29.33 -6.49 3.43
C THR A 299 -27.85 -6.59 3.05
N VAL A 300 -26.99 -7.11 3.93
CA VAL A 300 -25.58 -7.41 3.62
C VAL A 300 -25.48 -8.42 2.49
N ARG A 301 -26.26 -9.52 2.50
CA ARG A 301 -26.32 -10.48 1.39
C ARG A 301 -26.61 -9.77 0.06
N ARG A 302 -27.67 -8.97 -0.01
CA ARG A 302 -28.09 -8.29 -1.25
C ARG A 302 -27.07 -7.24 -1.72
N GLU A 303 -26.39 -6.55 -0.81
CA GLU A 303 -25.33 -5.62 -1.16
C GLU A 303 -24.05 -6.35 -1.61
N VAL A 304 -23.70 -7.48 -1.00
CA VAL A 304 -22.59 -8.34 -1.43
C VAL A 304 -22.89 -8.95 -2.81
N GLU A 305 -24.09 -9.49 -3.03
CA GLU A 305 -24.57 -9.99 -4.33
C GLU A 305 -24.52 -8.86 -5.39
N ALA A 306 -24.98 -7.65 -5.07
CA ALA A 306 -24.88 -6.48 -5.95
C ALA A 306 -23.46 -5.92 -6.14
N GLN A 307 -22.50 -6.25 -5.26
CA GLN A 307 -21.08 -5.92 -5.42
C GLN A 307 -20.32 -6.98 -6.23
N LEU A 308 -20.75 -8.24 -6.16
CA LEU A 308 -20.11 -9.38 -6.83
C LEU A 308 -20.65 -9.68 -8.22
N ASP A 309 -21.86 -9.21 -8.56
CA ASP A 309 -22.41 -9.31 -9.91
C ASP A 309 -22.32 -8.00 -10.72
N GLY A 310 -22.27 -8.17 -12.04
CA GLY A 310 -22.39 -7.07 -13.00
C GLY A 310 -21.19 -6.12 -13.05
N GLU A 311 -21.49 -4.82 -13.11
CA GLU A 311 -20.50 -3.78 -13.46
C GLU A 311 -19.47 -3.53 -12.36
N ARG A 312 -19.79 -3.80 -11.08
CA ARG A 312 -18.88 -3.51 -9.96
C ARG A 312 -17.65 -4.43 -9.94
N VAL A 313 -17.81 -5.75 -10.11
CA VAL A 313 -16.66 -6.66 -10.34
C VAL A 313 -15.97 -6.36 -11.66
N GLY A 314 -16.72 -6.00 -12.71
CA GLY A 314 -16.13 -5.55 -13.97
C GLY A 314 -15.21 -4.32 -13.80
N ASN A 315 -15.60 -3.38 -12.94
CA ASN A 315 -14.80 -2.20 -12.60
C ASN A 315 -13.59 -2.55 -11.73
N LEU A 316 -13.75 -3.36 -10.67
CA LEU A 316 -12.63 -3.82 -9.84
C LEU A 316 -11.58 -4.58 -10.66
N ARG A 317 -12.04 -5.48 -11.55
CA ARG A 317 -11.16 -6.21 -12.47
C ARG A 317 -10.45 -5.26 -13.43
N ARG A 318 -11.15 -4.24 -13.97
CA ARG A 318 -10.53 -3.22 -14.82
C ARG A 318 -9.46 -2.45 -14.06
N THR A 319 -9.70 -2.05 -12.80
CA THR A 319 -8.69 -1.37 -11.98
C THR A 319 -7.46 -2.26 -11.71
N ILE A 320 -7.62 -3.57 -11.53
CA ILE A 320 -6.48 -4.51 -11.43
C ILE A 320 -5.74 -4.64 -12.78
N GLN A 321 -6.46 -4.62 -13.91
CA GLN A 321 -5.87 -4.62 -15.25
C GLN A 321 -5.14 -3.30 -15.59
N GLU A 322 -5.67 -2.17 -15.15
CA GLU A 322 -5.03 -0.85 -15.23
C GLU A 322 -3.78 -0.80 -14.32
N ALA A 323 -3.82 -1.42 -13.14
CA ALA A 323 -2.65 -1.55 -12.25
C ALA A 323 -1.55 -2.49 -12.79
N LYS A 324 -1.91 -3.37 -13.73
CA LYS A 324 -1.00 -4.31 -14.41
C LYS A 324 -0.23 -3.66 -15.56
N GLU A 325 -0.80 -2.66 -16.23
CA GLU A 325 -0.19 -1.94 -17.36
C GLU A 325 1.17 -1.26 -17.02
N PRO A 326 1.38 -0.63 -15.84
CA PRO A 326 2.70 -0.16 -15.42
C PRO A 326 3.74 -1.27 -15.26
N VAL A 327 3.36 -2.44 -14.75
CA VAL A 327 4.27 -3.59 -14.58
C VAL A 327 4.65 -4.16 -15.94
N GLU A 328 3.70 -4.24 -16.87
CA GLU A 328 3.94 -4.67 -18.25
C GLU A 328 4.83 -3.67 -19.00
N THR A 329 4.58 -2.37 -18.85
CA THR A 329 5.41 -1.30 -19.42
C THR A 329 6.82 -1.34 -18.85
N MET A 330 6.98 -1.55 -17.53
CA MET A 330 8.29 -1.66 -16.89
C MET A 330 9.05 -2.91 -17.36
N LYS A 331 8.36 -4.05 -17.51
CA LYS A 331 8.91 -5.28 -18.11
C LYS A 331 9.42 -5.01 -19.54
N GLU A 332 8.61 -4.37 -20.39
CA GLU A 332 9.01 -4.04 -21.76
C GLU A 332 10.17 -3.03 -21.81
N GLN A 333 10.16 -2.00 -20.96
CA GLN A 333 11.26 -1.03 -20.88
C GLN A 333 12.57 -1.68 -20.41
N MET A 334 12.53 -2.57 -19.41
CA MET A 334 13.72 -3.34 -19.01
C MET A 334 14.19 -4.28 -20.12
N LEU A 335 13.30 -5.02 -20.78
CA LEU A 335 13.65 -5.89 -21.91
C LEU A 335 14.20 -5.10 -23.11
N GLN A 336 13.76 -3.85 -23.33
CA GLN A 336 14.29 -3.00 -24.40
C GLN A 336 15.67 -2.40 -24.04
N GLN A 337 15.81 -1.81 -22.85
CA GLN A 337 17.05 -1.15 -22.43
C GLN A 337 18.17 -2.16 -22.09
N LEU A 338 17.86 -3.17 -21.28
CA LEU A 338 18.84 -4.21 -20.92
C LEU A 338 19.02 -5.25 -22.04
N GLY A 339 18.01 -5.44 -22.88
CA GLY A 339 18.13 -6.28 -24.08
C GLY A 339 19.21 -5.81 -25.06
N TYR A 340 19.62 -4.54 -25.02
CA TYR A 340 20.79 -4.06 -25.77
C TYR A 340 22.11 -4.70 -25.28
N PHE A 341 22.22 -4.98 -23.98
CA PHE A 341 23.39 -5.65 -23.39
C PHE A 341 23.40 -7.16 -23.62
N VAL A 342 22.22 -7.75 -23.83
CA VAL A 342 22.01 -9.20 -23.93
C VAL A 342 21.90 -9.70 -25.37
N LYS A 343 21.33 -8.94 -26.32
CA LYS A 343 21.14 -9.45 -27.69
C LYS A 343 22.48 -9.66 -28.41
N GLU A 344 22.74 -10.89 -28.86
CA GLU A 344 23.81 -11.26 -29.81
C GLU A 344 23.58 -10.70 -31.24
N ALA A 345 22.64 -9.77 -31.43
CA ALA A 345 22.31 -9.18 -32.73
C ALA A 345 23.44 -8.29 -33.26
N ASP A 346 23.37 -7.95 -34.56
CA ASP A 346 24.42 -7.26 -35.32
C ASP A 346 24.81 -5.86 -34.79
N ASP A 347 24.10 -5.33 -33.80
CA ASP A 347 24.19 -4.01 -33.18
C ASP A 347 24.33 -4.01 -31.64
N GLY A 348 24.24 -5.19 -30.98
CA GLY A 348 24.25 -5.30 -29.51
C GLY A 348 25.61 -5.06 -28.84
N PHE A 349 25.59 -4.73 -27.54
CA PHE A 349 26.80 -4.46 -26.74
C PHE A 349 27.82 -5.61 -26.81
N GLN A 350 27.36 -6.87 -26.76
CA GLN A 350 28.15 -8.09 -26.91
C GLN A 350 29.12 -8.02 -28.10
N LYS A 351 28.64 -7.57 -29.26
CA LYS A 351 29.45 -7.46 -30.49
C LYS A 351 30.46 -6.32 -30.43
N GLY A 352 30.11 -5.22 -29.77
CA GLY A 352 31.04 -4.14 -29.44
C GLY A 352 32.16 -4.63 -28.50
N THR A 353 31.81 -5.43 -27.49
CA THR A 353 32.77 -6.03 -26.56
C THR A 353 33.63 -7.11 -27.21
N GLU A 354 33.11 -7.95 -28.09
CA GLU A 354 33.91 -8.92 -28.86
C GLU A 354 34.89 -8.21 -29.81
N ALA A 355 34.49 -7.09 -30.43
CA ALA A 355 35.38 -6.27 -31.27
C ALA A 355 36.48 -5.52 -30.49
N LEU A 356 36.22 -5.22 -29.21
CA LEU A 356 37.16 -4.53 -28.31
C LEU A 356 38.04 -5.45 -27.48
N ALA A 357 37.56 -6.65 -27.13
CA ALA A 357 38.18 -7.52 -26.14
C ALA A 357 38.31 -9.00 -26.54
N GLY A 358 37.73 -9.46 -27.65
CA GLY A 358 37.93 -10.85 -28.12
C GLY A 358 39.33 -11.09 -28.72
N GLU A 359 39.65 -12.34 -29.05
CA GLU A 359 40.94 -12.74 -29.66
C GLU A 359 41.28 -11.98 -30.95
N SER A 360 40.28 -11.51 -31.68
CA SER A 360 40.42 -10.69 -32.89
C SER A 360 40.29 -9.18 -32.65
N SER A 361 40.42 -8.72 -31.40
CA SER A 361 40.13 -7.33 -31.04
C SER A 361 41.08 -6.32 -31.66
N ILE A 362 40.54 -5.14 -31.95
CA ILE A 362 41.32 -4.00 -32.44
C ILE A 362 42.37 -3.58 -31.40
N LEU A 363 42.08 -3.74 -30.11
CA LEU A 363 43.05 -3.50 -29.03
C LEU A 363 44.21 -4.51 -29.10
N TYR A 364 43.95 -5.82 -29.17
CA TYR A 364 45.01 -6.83 -29.26
C TYR A 364 45.90 -6.63 -30.49
N PHE A 365 45.32 -6.36 -31.67
CA PHE A 365 46.11 -6.00 -32.85
C PHE A 365 46.86 -4.68 -32.70
N GLY A 366 46.32 -3.71 -31.94
CA GLY A 366 47.01 -2.49 -31.53
C GLY A 366 48.24 -2.77 -30.68
N PHE A 367 48.12 -3.60 -29.64
CA PHE A 367 49.24 -4.03 -28.78
C PHE A 367 50.31 -4.78 -29.58
N LEU A 368 49.92 -5.75 -30.42
CA LEU A 368 50.84 -6.46 -31.31
C LEU A 368 51.53 -5.51 -32.30
N GLY A 369 50.79 -4.54 -32.86
CA GLY A 369 51.33 -3.51 -33.75
C GLY A 369 52.36 -2.63 -33.05
N VAL A 370 52.08 -2.17 -31.82
CA VAL A 370 53.01 -1.41 -30.99
C VAL A 370 54.26 -2.22 -30.65
N LEU A 371 54.10 -3.48 -30.21
CA LEU A 371 55.22 -4.38 -29.89
C LEU A 371 56.08 -4.64 -31.12
N PHE A 372 55.48 -4.88 -32.29
CA PHE A 372 56.19 -5.04 -33.55
C PHE A 372 56.97 -3.77 -33.94
N LEU A 373 56.38 -2.59 -33.77
CA LEU A 373 57.05 -1.31 -34.05
C LEU A 373 58.20 -1.04 -33.06
N ALA A 374 58.03 -1.40 -31.78
CA ALA A 374 59.08 -1.35 -30.76
C ALA A 374 60.27 -2.26 -31.14
N ILE A 375 59.99 -3.51 -31.51
CA ILE A 375 61.00 -4.48 -31.98
C ILE A 375 61.70 -3.96 -33.25
N LEU A 376 60.96 -3.37 -34.19
CA LEU A 376 61.52 -2.80 -35.41
C LEU A 376 62.44 -1.61 -35.12
N VAL A 377 62.06 -0.71 -34.20
CA VAL A 377 62.93 0.39 -33.72
C VAL A 377 64.21 -0.15 -33.07
N VAL A 378 64.10 -1.19 -32.24
CA VAL A 378 65.27 -1.86 -31.63
C VAL A 378 66.17 -2.51 -32.68
N ILE A 379 65.60 -3.20 -33.68
CA ILE A 379 66.37 -3.83 -34.77
C ILE A 379 67.08 -2.76 -35.61
N VAL A 380 66.39 -1.68 -36.02
CA VAL A 380 66.99 -0.60 -36.81
C VAL A 380 68.08 0.12 -36.00
N GLY A 381 67.88 0.36 -34.71
CA GLY A 381 68.92 0.91 -33.83
C GLY A 381 70.13 -0.02 -33.66
N PHE A 382 69.90 -1.33 -33.52
CA PHE A 382 70.95 -2.35 -33.44
C PHE A 382 71.76 -2.44 -34.74
N LEU A 383 71.09 -2.38 -35.90
CA LEU A 383 71.73 -2.34 -37.21
C LEU A 383 72.53 -1.04 -37.41
N ALA A 384 71.99 0.11 -37.00
CA ALA A 384 72.73 1.38 -37.03
C ALA A 384 74.00 1.34 -36.14
N LEU A 385 73.89 0.79 -34.92
CA LEU A 385 75.01 0.63 -33.99
C LEU A 385 76.06 -0.39 -34.47
N THR A 386 75.64 -1.52 -35.05
CA THR A 386 76.58 -2.52 -35.60
C THR A 386 77.31 -1.99 -36.83
N CYS A 387 76.62 -1.30 -37.74
CA CYS A 387 77.26 -0.61 -38.86
C CYS A 387 78.27 0.44 -38.36
N TYR A 388 77.86 1.33 -37.44
CA TYR A 388 78.76 2.31 -36.82
C TYR A 388 80.00 1.68 -36.16
N SER A 389 79.79 0.61 -35.39
CA SER A 389 80.88 -0.11 -34.70
C SER A 389 81.83 -0.82 -35.66
N SER A 390 81.31 -1.33 -36.79
CA SER A 390 82.08 -2.08 -37.78
C SER A 390 82.90 -1.15 -38.67
N CYS A 391 82.30 -0.06 -39.18
CA CYS A 391 83.02 0.94 -39.98
C CYS A 391 84.17 1.60 -39.19
N HIS A 392 84.07 1.70 -37.87
CA HIS A 392 85.12 2.32 -37.06
C HIS A 392 86.36 1.43 -36.82
N ARG A 393 86.32 0.13 -37.15
CA ARG A 393 87.45 -0.80 -36.90
C ARG A 393 88.54 -0.81 -37.98
N GLY A 394 88.29 -0.26 -39.16
CA GLY A 394 89.20 -0.38 -40.32
C GLY A 394 90.37 0.59 -40.36
N GLY A 395 90.23 1.79 -39.78
CA GLY A 395 91.20 2.89 -39.96
C GLY A 395 91.19 3.55 -41.35
N GLU A 396 90.41 3.00 -42.28
CA GLU A 396 90.04 3.63 -43.55
C GLU A 396 89.01 4.77 -43.32
N GLU A 397 88.88 5.68 -44.29
CA GLU A 397 87.94 6.81 -44.18
C GLU A 397 86.51 6.29 -43.98
N PRO A 398 85.81 6.68 -42.89
CA PRO A 398 84.50 6.14 -42.58
C PRO A 398 83.47 6.65 -43.60
N ASP A 399 82.95 5.73 -44.43
CA ASP A 399 82.03 6.05 -45.52
C ASP A 399 80.80 6.84 -45.01
N PRO A 400 80.68 8.15 -45.32
CA PRO A 400 79.73 9.04 -44.64
C PRO A 400 78.26 8.65 -44.89
N CYS A 401 77.98 7.90 -45.96
CA CYS A 401 76.65 7.48 -46.34
C CYS A 401 76.06 6.45 -45.35
N VAL A 402 76.84 5.45 -44.92
CA VAL A 402 76.32 4.34 -44.11
C VAL A 402 75.85 4.82 -42.74
N VAL A 403 76.66 5.63 -42.05
CA VAL A 403 76.28 6.12 -40.72
C VAL A 403 75.16 7.16 -40.79
N ARG A 404 75.17 8.07 -41.80
CA ARG A 404 74.07 9.04 -41.98
C ARG A 404 72.72 8.36 -42.23
N LEU A 405 72.69 7.29 -43.03
CA LEU A 405 71.44 6.58 -43.33
C LEU A 405 70.93 5.78 -42.13
N GLY A 406 71.82 5.05 -41.44
CA GLY A 406 71.47 4.23 -40.27
C GLY A 406 70.93 5.04 -39.10
N SER A 407 71.65 6.06 -38.65
CA SER A 407 71.21 6.83 -37.48
C SER A 407 70.09 7.82 -37.80
N GLY A 408 70.05 8.35 -39.03
CA GLY A 408 68.97 9.24 -39.47
C GLY A 408 67.62 8.52 -39.52
N SER A 409 67.60 7.32 -40.10
CA SER A 409 66.39 6.48 -40.11
C SER A 409 65.98 6.05 -38.70
N SER A 410 66.93 5.61 -37.85
CA SER A 410 66.63 5.21 -36.47
C SER A 410 66.04 6.35 -35.62
N MET A 411 66.49 7.60 -35.82
CA MET A 411 65.89 8.76 -35.14
C MET A 411 64.47 9.02 -35.61
N CYS A 412 64.23 9.07 -36.92
CA CYS A 412 62.90 9.36 -37.47
C CYS A 412 61.89 8.28 -37.05
N THR A 413 62.25 6.99 -37.10
CA THR A 413 61.36 5.91 -36.65
C THR A 413 61.10 5.98 -35.15
N SER A 414 62.11 6.27 -34.33
CA SER A 414 61.95 6.40 -32.87
C SER A 414 61.12 7.63 -32.48
N TYR A 415 61.22 8.75 -33.20
CA TYR A 415 60.37 9.93 -32.99
C TYR A 415 58.91 9.66 -33.35
N ILE A 416 58.66 9.00 -34.48
CA ILE A 416 57.30 8.63 -34.89
C ILE A 416 56.70 7.65 -33.88
N PHE A 417 57.47 6.65 -33.44
CA PHE A 417 57.06 5.68 -32.41
C PHE A 417 56.76 6.35 -31.05
N ALA A 418 57.63 7.24 -30.57
CA ALA A 418 57.37 7.99 -29.35
C ALA A 418 56.13 8.89 -29.48
N GLY A 419 55.96 9.57 -30.62
CA GLY A 419 54.80 10.43 -30.88
C GLY A 419 53.48 9.66 -30.95
N THR A 420 53.45 8.50 -31.61
CA THR A 420 52.25 7.65 -31.63
C THR A 420 51.93 7.07 -30.26
N LEU A 421 52.94 6.66 -29.48
CA LEU A 421 52.73 6.19 -28.11
C LEU A 421 52.26 7.27 -27.15
N PHE A 422 52.80 8.50 -27.21
CA PHE A 422 52.28 9.60 -26.40
C PHE A 422 50.84 9.95 -26.78
N LEU A 423 50.46 9.85 -28.06
CA LEU A 423 49.09 10.07 -28.51
C LEU A 423 48.14 8.96 -28.01
N ILE A 424 48.51 7.69 -28.16
CA ILE A 424 47.70 6.55 -27.68
C ILE A 424 47.60 6.56 -26.15
N GLY A 425 48.74 6.68 -25.45
CA GLY A 425 48.77 6.78 -23.99
C GLY A 425 47.99 7.99 -23.47
N GLY A 426 48.11 9.16 -24.11
CA GLY A 426 47.33 10.35 -23.77
C GLY A 426 45.82 10.17 -23.95
N ILE A 427 45.37 9.51 -25.03
CA ILE A 427 43.95 9.18 -25.23
C ILE A 427 43.47 8.20 -24.16
N LEU A 428 44.23 7.14 -23.88
CA LEU A 428 43.89 6.17 -22.84
C LEU A 428 43.89 6.79 -21.44
N LEU A 429 44.78 7.75 -21.16
CA LEU A 429 44.79 8.51 -19.91
C LEU A 429 43.52 9.34 -19.75
N LEU A 430 43.10 10.04 -20.80
CA LEU A 430 41.85 10.81 -20.81
C LEU A 430 40.62 9.89 -20.61
N VAL A 431 40.59 8.74 -21.27
CA VAL A 431 39.53 7.74 -21.08
C VAL A 431 39.53 7.20 -19.65
N SER A 432 40.69 6.87 -19.06
CA SER A 432 40.76 6.41 -17.67
C SER A 432 40.41 7.51 -16.66
N MET A 433 40.73 8.78 -16.93
CA MET A 433 40.44 9.92 -16.05
C MET A 433 38.94 10.26 -16.03
N VAL A 434 38.27 10.20 -17.19
CA VAL A 434 36.81 10.33 -17.29
C VAL A 434 36.11 9.11 -16.70
N GLY A 435 36.59 7.89 -17.05
CA GLY A 435 36.07 6.64 -16.49
C GLY A 435 36.20 6.58 -14.98
N GLY A 436 37.34 7.01 -14.42
CA GLY A 436 37.56 7.09 -12.97
C GLY A 436 36.60 8.06 -12.28
N GLY A 437 36.33 9.22 -12.88
CA GLY A 437 35.31 10.16 -12.38
C GLY A 437 33.90 9.57 -12.38
N VAL A 438 33.48 8.92 -13.47
CA VAL A 438 32.19 8.20 -13.55
C VAL A 438 32.13 7.08 -12.52
N CYS A 439 33.20 6.33 -12.35
CA CYS A 439 33.29 5.21 -11.42
C CYS A 439 33.23 5.62 -9.95
N LEU A 440 33.87 6.73 -9.58
CA LEU A 440 33.69 7.32 -8.24
C LEU A 440 32.23 7.74 -8.02
N ALA A 441 31.61 8.40 -9.00
CA ALA A 441 30.20 8.78 -8.94
C ALA A 441 29.23 7.58 -8.89
N MET A 442 29.61 6.42 -9.46
CA MET A 442 28.83 5.18 -9.36
C MET A 442 29.00 4.48 -8.00
N VAL A 443 30.22 4.46 -7.46
CA VAL A 443 30.51 3.84 -6.15
C VAL A 443 29.90 4.65 -5.00
N ASP A 444 29.95 5.98 -5.08
CA ASP A 444 29.36 6.91 -4.12
C ASP A 444 27.93 7.35 -4.51
N PHE A 445 27.22 6.58 -5.36
CA PHE A 445 25.84 6.91 -5.73
C PHE A 445 24.87 6.71 -4.56
N ASP A 446 24.57 7.79 -3.85
CA ASP A 446 23.55 7.89 -2.79
C ASP A 446 22.44 8.89 -3.17
N GLN A 447 21.39 8.99 -2.35
CA GLN A 447 20.27 9.92 -2.61
C GLN A 447 20.77 11.36 -2.76
N GLN A 448 21.73 11.79 -1.94
CA GLN A 448 22.22 13.17 -1.92
C GLN A 448 22.97 13.50 -3.22
N THR A 449 23.85 12.60 -3.66
CA THR A 449 24.63 12.71 -4.89
C THR A 449 23.70 12.77 -6.10
N GLY A 450 22.69 11.90 -6.15
CA GLY A 450 21.66 11.93 -7.18
C GLY A 450 20.79 13.21 -7.18
N GLU A 451 20.42 13.74 -6.01
CA GLU A 451 19.70 15.02 -5.91
C GLU A 451 20.57 16.17 -6.48
N THR A 452 21.87 16.21 -6.14
CA THR A 452 22.79 17.24 -6.67
C THR A 452 23.08 17.08 -8.16
N LEU A 453 23.16 15.85 -8.68
CA LEU A 453 23.38 15.59 -10.10
C LEU A 453 22.20 16.11 -10.93
N LEU A 454 20.97 15.79 -10.53
CA LEU A 454 19.77 16.21 -11.25
C LEU A 454 19.52 17.72 -11.15
N GLU A 455 19.86 18.33 -10.02
CA GLU A 455 19.87 19.79 -9.87
C GLU A 455 20.90 20.46 -10.79
N SER A 456 22.11 19.91 -10.91
CA SER A 456 23.14 20.41 -11.85
C SER A 456 22.71 20.30 -13.32
N LEU A 457 21.86 19.33 -13.64
CA LEU A 457 21.26 19.12 -14.97
C LEU A 457 19.99 19.98 -15.20
N GLY A 458 19.56 20.76 -14.20
CA GLY A 458 18.37 21.61 -14.28
C GLY A 458 17.04 20.85 -14.28
N VAL A 459 17.02 19.60 -13.81
CA VAL A 459 15.81 18.79 -13.71
C VAL A 459 15.04 19.20 -12.44
N PRO A 460 13.75 19.57 -12.52
CA PRO A 460 12.97 19.98 -11.35
C PRO A 460 12.81 18.83 -10.36
N ARG A 461 12.88 19.12 -9.05
CA ARG A 461 12.73 18.12 -7.97
C ARG A 461 11.27 17.71 -7.77
N ASP A 462 10.73 16.94 -8.71
CA ASP A 462 9.41 16.32 -8.57
C ASP A 462 9.46 15.13 -7.58
N ASP A 463 8.34 14.83 -6.90
CA ASP A 463 8.28 13.76 -5.90
C ASP A 463 8.63 12.38 -6.48
N SER A 464 8.36 12.16 -7.78
CA SER A 464 8.76 10.97 -8.53
C SER A 464 10.28 10.77 -8.60
N ILE A 465 11.04 11.87 -8.71
CA ILE A 465 12.50 11.85 -8.73
C ILE A 465 13.04 11.53 -7.35
N ARG A 466 12.48 12.14 -6.30
CA ARG A 466 12.84 11.81 -4.92
C ARG A 466 12.58 10.35 -4.58
N LEU A 467 11.47 9.80 -5.06
CA LEU A 467 11.14 8.38 -4.92
C LEU A 467 12.17 7.50 -5.64
N ALA A 468 12.54 7.83 -6.88
CA ALA A 468 13.56 7.12 -7.64
C ALA A 468 14.95 7.18 -6.99
N LEU A 469 15.33 8.32 -6.42
CA LEU A 469 16.61 8.50 -5.72
C LEU A 469 16.66 7.78 -4.37
N LYS A 470 15.56 7.81 -3.58
CA LYS A 470 15.44 7.03 -2.34
C LYS A 470 15.48 5.52 -2.60
N LEU A 471 14.86 5.09 -3.70
CA LEU A 471 14.92 3.70 -4.15
C LEU A 471 16.34 3.34 -4.62
N ALA A 472 17.00 4.19 -5.41
CA ALA A 472 18.39 3.95 -5.82
C ALA A 472 19.36 3.93 -4.62
N ASP A 473 19.19 4.81 -3.64
CA ASP A 473 19.98 4.80 -2.40
C ASP A 473 19.83 3.47 -1.65
N GLN A 474 18.61 3.06 -1.31
CA GLN A 474 18.39 1.85 -0.53
C GLN A 474 18.67 0.55 -1.30
N CYS A 475 18.57 0.57 -2.64
CA CYS A 475 18.70 -0.61 -3.50
C CYS A 475 20.06 -0.75 -4.20
N MET A 476 20.80 0.34 -4.43
CA MET A 476 22.10 0.34 -5.10
C MET A 476 23.28 0.70 -4.17
N SER A 477 23.07 1.46 -3.08
CA SER A 477 24.17 1.98 -2.26
C SER A 477 25.00 0.87 -1.61
N LEU A 478 26.26 0.76 -2.03
CA LEU A 478 27.23 -0.19 -1.49
C LEU A 478 27.60 0.14 -0.03
N LYS A 479 27.62 1.43 0.32
CA LYS A 479 27.97 1.95 1.65
C LYS A 479 27.14 1.34 2.79
N SER A 480 25.87 1.02 2.51
CA SER A 480 24.92 0.52 3.51
C SER A 480 25.33 -0.79 4.19
N ASP A 481 26.11 -1.70 3.58
CA ASP A 481 26.54 -2.96 4.26
C ASP A 481 27.54 -2.69 5.40
N ILE A 482 28.36 -1.63 5.28
CA ILE A 482 29.38 -1.29 6.29
C ILE A 482 28.71 -0.71 7.55
N GLU A 483 27.68 0.11 7.37
CA GLU A 483 26.95 0.75 8.48
C GLU A 483 25.82 -0.15 9.05
N SER A 484 25.11 -0.92 8.21
CA SER A 484 23.96 -1.74 8.66
C SER A 484 24.32 -2.99 9.47
N ASN A 485 25.58 -3.40 9.52
CA ASN A 485 26.06 -4.37 10.51
C ASN A 485 25.83 -3.92 11.97
N ALA A 486 25.54 -2.63 12.21
CA ALA A 486 25.12 -2.12 13.51
C ALA A 486 23.60 -2.13 13.75
N THR A 487 22.76 -2.28 12.70
CA THR A 487 21.29 -2.13 12.76
C THR A 487 20.56 -3.10 11.83
N HIS A 488 20.55 -4.38 12.22
CA HIS A 488 20.06 -5.56 11.47
C HIS A 488 18.64 -5.56 10.86
N ASN A 489 17.84 -4.49 10.95
CA ASN A 489 16.39 -4.49 10.62
C ASN A 489 15.94 -3.49 9.54
N ALA A 490 16.85 -2.86 8.78
CA ALA A 490 16.44 -2.06 7.62
C ALA A 490 15.96 -2.99 6.49
N THR A 491 14.64 -3.10 6.29
CA THR A 491 14.05 -3.94 5.24
C THR A 491 14.33 -3.34 3.86
N ARG A 492 14.94 -4.12 2.95
CA ARG A 492 15.23 -3.72 1.55
C ARG A 492 14.05 -3.97 0.61
N ASN A 493 12.85 -4.10 1.18
CA ASN A 493 11.63 -4.39 0.45
C ASN A 493 11.03 -3.09 -0.09
N VAL A 494 10.92 -2.96 -1.41
CA VAL A 494 10.44 -1.78 -2.13
C VAL A 494 9.07 -1.29 -1.62
N ALA A 495 8.18 -2.19 -1.18
CA ALA A 495 6.90 -1.80 -0.61
C ALA A 495 7.01 -1.07 0.75
N ASP A 496 8.13 -1.20 1.47
CA ASP A 496 8.44 -0.37 2.65
C ASP A 496 9.06 0.98 2.25
N ILE A 497 9.87 1.00 1.19
CA ILE A 497 10.60 2.19 0.70
C ILE A 497 9.64 3.21 0.07
N LEU A 498 8.69 2.71 -0.72
CA LEU A 498 7.68 3.47 -1.44
C LEU A 498 6.71 4.15 -0.48
N GLU A 499 7.02 5.37 -0.10
CA GLU A 499 6.16 6.23 0.72
C GLU A 499 5.14 6.95 -0.17
N LEU A 500 3.85 6.72 0.10
CA LEU A 500 2.73 7.38 -0.56
C LEU A 500 1.95 8.26 0.44
N PRO A 501 1.30 9.35 -0.03
CA PRO A 501 0.42 10.15 0.82
C PRO A 501 -0.72 9.29 1.39
N ASP A 502 -0.81 9.21 2.70
CA ASP A 502 -1.82 8.41 3.39
C ASP A 502 -3.17 9.15 3.41
N PRO A 503 -4.22 8.67 2.70
CA PRO A 503 -5.49 9.36 2.61
C PRO A 503 -6.35 9.24 3.89
N PHE A 504 -5.94 8.42 4.87
CA PHE A 504 -6.65 8.19 6.13
C PHE A 504 -6.07 8.99 7.31
N LYS A 505 -4.86 9.53 7.14
CA LYS A 505 -4.17 10.39 8.12
C LYS A 505 -4.25 11.87 7.72
N ALA A 506 -3.61 12.74 8.49
CA ALA A 506 -3.64 14.18 8.23
C ALA A 506 -2.91 14.52 6.91
N PRO A 507 -3.42 15.45 6.08
CA PRO A 507 -2.79 15.77 4.80
C PRO A 507 -1.31 16.16 4.99
N GLY A 508 -0.43 15.45 4.27
CA GLY A 508 1.03 15.57 4.39
C GLY A 508 1.72 14.42 5.14
N THR A 509 0.99 13.49 5.76
CA THR A 509 1.60 12.24 6.26
C THR A 509 1.80 11.23 5.14
N MET A 510 3.05 10.78 4.95
CA MET A 510 3.36 9.62 4.12
C MET A 510 3.18 8.32 4.91
N SER A 511 2.88 7.22 4.22
CA SER A 511 2.98 5.85 4.75
C SER A 511 3.53 4.94 3.65
N SER A 512 4.30 3.92 4.04
CA SER A 512 4.84 2.95 3.09
C SER A 512 3.72 2.19 2.36
N LEU A 513 3.95 1.82 1.10
CA LEU A 513 2.98 1.12 0.26
C LEU A 513 2.48 -0.18 0.92
N ARG A 514 3.37 -0.99 1.51
CA ARG A 514 2.96 -2.20 2.26
C ARG A 514 1.99 -1.83 3.37
N ARG A 515 2.31 -0.78 4.15
CA ARG A 515 1.45 -0.34 5.24
C ARG A 515 0.14 0.25 4.75
N LEU A 516 0.14 1.00 3.65
CA LEU A 516 -1.05 1.61 3.09
C LEU A 516 -1.99 0.52 2.53
N MET A 517 -1.45 -0.44 1.77
CA MET A 517 -2.17 -1.66 1.34
C MET A 517 -2.69 -2.46 2.54
N SER A 518 -1.84 -2.74 3.51
CA SER A 518 -2.18 -3.53 4.70
C SER A 518 -3.24 -2.86 5.57
N ASP A 519 -2.96 -1.65 6.06
CA ASP A 519 -3.86 -0.91 6.93
C ASP A 519 -5.18 -0.62 6.18
N TYR A 520 -5.19 -0.37 4.85
CA TYR A 520 -6.42 -0.16 4.09
C TYR A 520 -7.22 -1.45 3.87
N VAL A 521 -6.63 -2.44 3.18
CA VAL A 521 -7.34 -3.67 2.77
C VAL A 521 -7.78 -4.44 4.02
N ALA A 522 -6.88 -4.64 4.99
CA ALA A 522 -7.25 -5.32 6.24
C ALA A 522 -8.28 -4.50 7.04
N SER A 523 -8.16 -3.17 7.20
CA SER A 523 -9.15 -2.43 8.00
C SER A 523 -10.53 -2.28 7.35
N GLN A 524 -10.64 -2.30 6.02
CA GLN A 524 -11.96 -2.35 5.36
C GLN A 524 -12.59 -3.73 5.57
N ILE A 525 -11.83 -4.81 5.35
CA ILE A 525 -12.30 -6.19 5.50
C ILE A 525 -12.62 -6.50 6.97
N ASP A 526 -11.65 -6.35 7.87
CA ASP A 526 -11.82 -6.53 9.30
C ASP A 526 -12.82 -5.53 9.89
N GLY A 527 -12.98 -4.33 9.33
CA GLY A 527 -13.97 -3.35 9.79
C GLY A 527 -15.41 -3.83 9.56
N VAL A 528 -15.68 -4.45 8.42
CA VAL A 528 -16.98 -5.06 8.11
C VAL A 528 -17.20 -6.32 8.99
N PHE A 529 -16.20 -7.18 9.12
CA PHE A 529 -16.30 -8.36 9.99
C PHE A 529 -16.42 -8.00 11.48
N GLN A 530 -15.68 -7.01 11.97
CA GLN A 530 -15.82 -6.50 13.35
C GLN A 530 -17.19 -5.86 13.59
N LEU A 531 -17.80 -5.21 12.59
CA LEU A 531 -19.17 -4.72 12.72
C LEU A 531 -20.15 -5.89 12.85
N LEU A 532 -19.97 -6.95 12.06
CA LEU A 532 -20.78 -8.18 12.16
C LEU A 532 -20.61 -8.86 13.53
N GLU A 533 -19.36 -9.10 13.96
CA GLU A 533 -19.03 -9.61 15.30
C GLU A 533 -19.62 -8.73 16.43
N LEU A 534 -19.56 -7.40 16.29
CA LEU A 534 -20.10 -6.46 17.28
C LEU A 534 -21.64 -6.51 17.32
N VAL A 535 -22.31 -6.65 16.18
CA VAL A 535 -23.77 -6.85 16.10
C VAL A 535 -24.15 -8.17 16.76
N MET A 536 -23.43 -9.25 16.47
CA MET A 536 -23.62 -10.58 17.09
C MET A 536 -23.37 -10.56 18.60
N ALA A 537 -22.35 -9.83 19.07
CA ALA A 537 -21.95 -9.82 20.48
C ALA A 537 -22.85 -8.97 21.38
N ASN A 538 -23.57 -7.99 20.83
CA ASN A 538 -24.43 -7.07 21.59
C ASN A 538 -25.92 -7.39 21.50
N GLN A 539 -26.35 -8.20 20.53
CA GLN A 539 -27.74 -8.65 20.40
C GLN A 539 -27.92 -10.00 21.11
N PRO A 540 -29.03 -10.25 21.82
CA PRO A 540 -29.37 -11.61 22.19
C PRO A 540 -29.58 -12.41 20.91
N LEU A 541 -28.78 -13.47 20.67
CA LEU A 541 -28.83 -14.26 19.44
C LEU A 541 -30.19 -14.92 19.14
N ARG A 542 -31.13 -14.89 20.10
CA ARG A 542 -32.47 -15.45 19.98
C ARG A 542 -33.52 -14.36 20.02
N LEU A 543 -34.13 -14.07 18.87
CA LEU A 543 -35.28 -13.17 18.79
C LEU A 543 -36.51 -13.79 19.47
N ALA A 544 -36.61 -15.13 19.55
CA ALA A 544 -37.69 -15.81 20.28
C ALA A 544 -37.75 -15.42 21.78
N ASP A 545 -36.61 -15.05 22.38
CA ASP A 545 -36.47 -14.64 23.77
C ASP A 545 -36.53 -13.10 23.95
N ASN A 546 -36.79 -12.33 22.88
CA ASN A 546 -36.87 -10.87 22.95
C ASN A 546 -38.04 -10.45 23.89
N PRO A 547 -37.82 -9.50 24.82
CA PRO A 547 -38.85 -9.12 25.80
C PRO A 547 -40.07 -8.44 25.16
N ILE A 548 -39.90 -7.73 24.04
CA ILE A 548 -41.01 -7.07 23.34
C ILE A 548 -41.85 -8.10 22.60
N LEU A 549 -41.22 -9.07 21.92
CA LEU A 549 -41.92 -10.21 21.33
C LEU A 549 -42.64 -11.03 22.41
N THR A 550 -41.99 -11.30 23.54
CA THR A 550 -42.59 -12.03 24.67
C THR A 550 -43.80 -11.28 25.24
N LYS A 551 -43.73 -9.95 25.34
CA LYS A 551 -44.84 -9.09 25.75
C LYS A 551 -45.99 -9.15 24.74
N PHE A 552 -45.70 -8.99 23.45
CA PHE A 552 -46.70 -9.05 22.37
C PHE A 552 -47.38 -10.43 22.27
N ARG A 553 -46.62 -11.51 22.40
CA ARG A 553 -47.17 -12.88 22.52
C ARG A 553 -48.06 -13.04 23.75
N GLY A 554 -47.68 -12.41 24.87
CA GLY A 554 -48.53 -12.27 26.05
C GLY A 554 -49.85 -11.54 25.76
N TYR A 555 -49.83 -10.48 24.94
CA TYR A 555 -51.03 -9.81 24.46
C TYR A 555 -51.91 -10.82 23.73
N VAL A 556 -51.41 -11.38 22.62
CA VAL A 556 -52.13 -12.32 21.73
C VAL A 556 -52.75 -13.50 22.49
N ARG A 557 -51.99 -14.13 23.41
CA ARG A 557 -52.49 -15.23 24.26
C ARG A 557 -53.63 -14.79 25.18
N SER A 558 -53.55 -13.58 25.73
CA SER A 558 -54.50 -13.06 26.72
C SER A 558 -55.73 -12.38 26.11
N VAL A 559 -55.77 -12.15 24.80
CA VAL A 559 -56.97 -11.62 24.13
C VAL A 559 -58.12 -12.62 24.26
N ASN A 560 -59.30 -12.12 24.61
CA ASN A 560 -60.58 -12.83 24.52
C ASN A 560 -61.46 -12.05 23.54
N MET A 561 -61.53 -12.49 22.28
CA MET A 561 -62.24 -11.73 21.23
C MET A 561 -63.72 -11.52 21.58
N LYS A 562 -64.36 -12.47 22.27
CA LYS A 562 -65.76 -12.37 22.73
C LYS A 562 -66.00 -11.26 23.76
N ALA A 563 -64.96 -10.78 24.45
CA ALA A 563 -65.06 -9.62 25.34
C ALA A 563 -64.76 -8.28 24.63
N MET A 564 -64.29 -8.32 23.38
CA MET A 564 -63.71 -7.17 22.68
C MET A 564 -64.54 -6.66 21.50
N PHE A 565 -65.66 -7.30 21.17
CA PHE A 565 -66.63 -6.78 20.20
C PHE A 565 -67.64 -5.90 20.92
N TRP A 566 -67.40 -4.59 20.88
CA TRP A 566 -68.16 -3.58 21.61
C TRP A 566 -69.25 -2.98 20.71
N PRO A 567 -70.48 -2.77 21.22
CA PRO A 567 -71.54 -2.10 20.47
C PRO A 567 -71.11 -0.67 20.09
N LEU A 568 -71.40 -0.23 18.85
CA LEU A 568 -71.15 1.13 18.37
C LEU A 568 -72.29 2.06 18.79
N PRO A 569 -72.12 2.96 19.79
CA PRO A 569 -73.24 3.67 20.40
C PRO A 569 -73.99 4.59 19.43
N THR A 570 -73.28 5.16 18.46
CA THR A 570 -73.84 6.03 17.42
C THR A 570 -74.70 5.26 16.42
N GLU A 571 -74.19 4.12 15.90
CA GLU A 571 -74.94 3.32 14.92
C GLU A 571 -76.20 2.70 15.52
N ILE A 572 -76.17 2.38 16.82
CA ILE A 572 -77.34 1.86 17.56
C ILE A 572 -78.37 2.96 17.79
N ALA A 573 -77.94 4.17 18.18
CA ALA A 573 -78.82 5.32 18.36
C ALA A 573 -79.51 5.74 17.04
N ASP A 574 -78.86 5.57 15.90
CA ASP A 574 -79.42 5.83 14.57
C ASP A 574 -80.27 4.66 14.01
N HIS A 575 -80.21 3.47 14.60
CA HIS A 575 -80.91 2.29 14.07
C HIS A 575 -82.41 2.29 14.44
N PRO A 576 -83.35 2.13 13.48
CA PRO A 576 -84.78 2.35 13.70
C PRO A 576 -85.46 1.38 14.68
N VAL A 577 -84.82 0.24 14.99
CA VAL A 577 -85.32 -0.77 15.95
C VAL A 577 -84.68 -0.61 17.34
N TYR A 578 -83.49 0.01 17.43
CA TYR A 578 -82.70 0.05 18.68
C TYR A 578 -82.48 1.47 19.22
N SER A 579 -82.95 2.50 18.52
CA SER A 579 -82.76 3.91 18.88
C SER A 579 -83.44 4.33 20.20
N SER A 580 -84.42 3.55 20.69
CA SER A 580 -84.99 3.74 22.03
C SER A 580 -84.09 3.19 23.14
N MET A 581 -83.17 2.27 22.85
CA MET A 581 -82.35 1.59 23.86
C MET A 581 -81.36 2.57 24.52
N PRO A 582 -81.46 2.79 25.85
CA PRO A 582 -80.50 3.63 26.58
C PRO A 582 -79.08 3.04 26.57
N ILE A 583 -78.06 3.90 26.63
CA ILE A 583 -76.63 3.50 26.63
C ILE A 583 -76.27 2.49 27.75
N VAL A 584 -77.01 2.49 28.87
CA VAL A 584 -76.84 1.52 29.97
C VAL A 584 -77.13 0.08 29.52
N PHE A 585 -77.94 -0.10 28.47
CA PHE A 585 -78.24 -1.40 27.85
C PHE A 585 -77.33 -1.72 26.67
N TYR A 586 -76.14 -1.11 26.57
CA TYR A 586 -75.14 -1.42 25.56
C TYR A 586 -74.04 -2.30 26.20
N PRO A 587 -74.27 -3.60 26.50
CA PRO A 587 -73.25 -4.44 27.13
C PRO A 587 -72.03 -4.50 26.22
N ILE A 588 -70.89 -4.26 26.83
CA ILE A 588 -69.62 -4.07 26.14
C ILE A 588 -69.11 -5.41 25.60
N SER A 589 -69.33 -6.50 26.32
CA SER A 589 -68.98 -7.87 25.93
C SER A 589 -70.14 -8.60 25.24
N ILE A 590 -69.83 -9.68 24.49
CA ILE A 590 -70.83 -10.67 24.03
C ILE A 590 -70.80 -11.97 24.87
N LEU A 591 -69.99 -12.02 25.93
CA LEU A 591 -70.03 -13.06 26.96
C LEU A 591 -71.20 -12.83 27.92
N CYS A 592 -71.59 -13.88 28.65
CA CYS A 592 -72.53 -13.77 29.78
C CYS A 592 -71.90 -13.00 30.93
N ASP A 593 -70.78 -13.52 31.42
CA ASP A 593 -70.08 -12.99 32.58
C ASP A 593 -69.35 -11.67 32.27
N ASP A 594 -69.26 -10.83 33.29
CA ASP A 594 -68.41 -9.65 33.28
C ASP A 594 -66.93 -10.06 33.25
N LEU A 595 -66.15 -9.48 32.33
CA LEU A 595 -64.73 -9.78 32.21
C LEU A 595 -63.88 -8.57 32.55
N PHE A 596 -63.01 -8.72 33.54
CA PHE A 596 -61.87 -7.80 33.73
C PHE A 596 -60.77 -8.16 32.74
N LEU A 597 -60.46 -7.21 31.85
CA LEU A 597 -59.43 -7.40 30.83
C LEU A 597 -58.04 -7.42 31.50
N PRO A 598 -57.21 -8.44 31.24
CA PRO A 598 -56.01 -8.69 32.03
C PRO A 598 -54.98 -7.55 31.89
N PRO A 599 -54.18 -7.28 32.94
CA PRO A 599 -53.16 -6.23 32.93
C PRO A 599 -52.01 -6.51 31.94
N SER A 600 -52.00 -7.69 31.32
CA SER A 600 -51.07 -8.05 30.25
C SER A 600 -51.36 -7.33 28.93
N LEU A 601 -52.55 -6.79 28.70
CA LEU A 601 -52.93 -6.13 27.43
C LEU A 601 -52.24 -4.75 27.25
N PRO A 602 -52.29 -4.16 26.03
CA PRO A 602 -51.87 -2.77 25.81
C PRO A 602 -52.51 -1.81 26.83
N GLU A 603 -51.80 -0.73 27.20
CA GLU A 603 -52.21 0.19 28.28
C GLU A 603 -53.65 0.70 28.14
N GLN A 604 -54.09 0.95 26.90
CA GLN A 604 -55.44 1.37 26.50
C GLN A 604 -56.56 0.37 26.87
N LEU A 605 -56.23 -0.91 27.04
CA LEU A 605 -57.16 -2.01 27.34
C LEU A 605 -56.87 -2.70 28.68
N SER A 606 -55.72 -2.36 29.31
CA SER A 606 -55.29 -2.97 30.57
C SER A 606 -56.25 -2.60 31.71
N ASN A 607 -56.74 -3.60 32.45
CA ASN A 607 -57.70 -3.43 33.55
C ASN A 607 -59.05 -2.80 33.16
N VAL A 608 -59.39 -2.76 31.87
CA VAL A 608 -60.71 -2.31 31.43
C VAL A 608 -61.77 -3.33 31.84
N TYR A 609 -62.84 -2.86 32.48
CA TYR A 609 -64.00 -3.68 32.83
C TYR A 609 -64.92 -3.80 31.62
N ALA A 610 -65.12 -5.01 31.12
CA ALA A 610 -66.02 -5.32 30.01
C ALA A 610 -67.30 -5.99 30.56
N PRO A 611 -68.37 -5.21 30.87
CA PRO A 611 -69.64 -5.77 31.30
C PRO A 611 -70.22 -6.74 30.27
N GLY A 612 -70.58 -7.93 30.75
CA GLY A 612 -71.24 -9.00 30.02
C GLY A 612 -72.74 -8.77 29.85
N LEU A 613 -73.41 -9.77 29.30
CA LEU A 613 -74.87 -9.77 29.17
C LEU A 613 -75.55 -9.85 30.55
N ASP A 614 -74.91 -10.45 31.56
CA ASP A 614 -75.48 -10.56 32.91
C ASP A 614 -75.55 -9.21 33.64
N SER A 615 -74.54 -8.33 33.54
CA SER A 615 -74.64 -6.99 34.13
C SER A 615 -75.62 -6.08 33.36
N MET A 616 -75.85 -6.31 32.06
CA MET A 616 -77.00 -5.65 31.37
C MET A 616 -78.33 -6.05 32.02
N VAL A 617 -78.50 -7.34 32.33
CA VAL A 617 -79.74 -7.89 32.92
C VAL A 617 -79.86 -7.55 34.41
N VAL A 618 -78.76 -7.50 35.16
CA VAL A 618 -78.74 -7.20 36.60
C VAL A 618 -78.72 -5.68 36.84
N ASP A 619 -77.72 -4.97 36.33
CA ASP A 619 -77.58 -3.54 36.63
C ASP A 619 -78.56 -2.70 35.79
N GLY A 620 -78.65 -2.95 34.48
CA GLY A 620 -79.51 -2.19 33.57
C GLY A 620 -81.01 -2.34 33.88
N ILE A 621 -81.49 -3.56 34.11
CA ILE A 621 -82.93 -3.82 34.36
C ILE A 621 -83.29 -3.65 35.85
N ALA A 622 -82.42 -4.07 36.80
CA ALA A 622 -82.82 -4.14 38.22
C ALA A 622 -82.39 -2.95 39.11
N THR A 623 -81.43 -2.10 38.72
CA THR A 623 -81.03 -0.94 39.55
C THR A 623 -81.90 0.30 39.36
N GLY A 624 -82.79 0.29 38.37
CA GLY A 624 -83.72 1.37 38.02
C GLY A 624 -84.86 1.62 39.02
N GLY A 625 -84.57 1.70 40.32
CA GLY A 625 -85.38 2.34 41.38
C GLY A 625 -86.78 1.80 41.71
N GLY A 626 -87.38 0.99 40.85
CA GLY A 626 -88.71 0.41 41.01
C GLY A 626 -88.70 -1.03 41.55
N PRO A 627 -89.88 -1.64 41.79
CA PRO A 627 -89.98 -3.00 42.30
C PRO A 627 -89.36 -4.00 41.31
N ARG A 628 -88.65 -5.01 41.86
CA ARG A 628 -88.12 -6.14 41.08
C ARG A 628 -89.25 -6.85 40.35
N ILE A 629 -89.02 -7.23 39.10
CA ILE A 629 -89.94 -8.09 38.34
C ILE A 629 -90.05 -9.45 39.07
N PRO A 630 -91.20 -9.83 39.63
CA PRO A 630 -91.33 -11.08 40.37
C PRO A 630 -91.15 -12.28 39.43
N GLY A 631 -90.26 -13.21 39.79
CA GLY A 631 -90.02 -14.44 39.03
C GLY A 631 -88.78 -14.47 38.11
N LEU A 632 -88.04 -13.37 37.92
CA LEU A 632 -86.82 -13.38 37.08
C LEU A 632 -85.51 -13.66 37.87
N PHE A 633 -85.52 -13.57 39.20
CA PHE A 633 -84.31 -13.64 40.04
C PHE A 633 -84.45 -14.43 41.36
N ASP A 634 -85.57 -15.10 41.62
CA ASP A 634 -85.85 -15.70 42.94
C ASP A 634 -85.32 -17.13 43.14
N ASP A 635 -84.65 -17.74 42.15
CA ASP A 635 -84.09 -19.10 42.24
C ASP A 635 -82.55 -19.11 42.08
N GLN A 636 -81.84 -19.27 43.21
CA GLN A 636 -80.39 -19.03 43.34
C GLN A 636 -79.50 -20.24 42.97
N SER A 637 -79.98 -21.23 42.20
CA SER A 637 -79.29 -22.53 42.11
C SER A 637 -79.09 -23.13 40.70
N VAL A 638 -79.50 -22.47 39.63
CA VAL A 638 -79.30 -22.97 38.26
C VAL A 638 -78.08 -22.29 37.61
N THR A 639 -77.22 -23.09 36.97
CA THR A 639 -76.22 -22.60 36.01
C THR A 639 -76.94 -22.24 34.71
N TRP A 640 -77.16 -20.95 34.46
CA TRP A 640 -77.97 -20.46 33.35
C TRP A 640 -77.15 -20.25 32.07
N ASP A 641 -77.65 -20.71 30.92
CA ASP A 641 -77.13 -20.34 29.61
C ASP A 641 -77.74 -19.00 29.16
N CYS A 642 -76.91 -18.01 28.80
CA CYS A 642 -77.30 -16.66 28.34
C CYS A 642 -78.62 -16.53 27.56
N PRO A 643 -78.89 -17.34 26.51
CA PRO A 643 -80.06 -17.12 25.67
C PRO A 643 -81.39 -17.25 26.44
N SER A 644 -81.42 -18.13 27.45
CA SER A 644 -82.63 -18.49 28.20
C SER A 644 -83.17 -17.36 29.09
N ARG A 645 -82.32 -16.41 29.50
CA ARG A 645 -82.72 -15.25 30.31
C ARG A 645 -83.51 -14.20 29.53
N LEU A 646 -83.36 -14.15 28.21
CA LEU A 646 -83.96 -13.13 27.34
C LEU A 646 -85.38 -13.50 26.88
N GLU A 647 -85.83 -14.73 27.10
CA GLU A 647 -87.17 -15.18 26.70
C GLU A 647 -88.30 -14.52 27.53
N GLY A 648 -87.97 -13.94 28.69
CA GLY A 648 -88.93 -13.25 29.57
C GLY A 648 -89.73 -12.12 28.90
N ASP A 649 -90.92 -11.86 29.43
CA ASP A 649 -91.84 -10.81 28.98
C ASP A 649 -91.39 -9.43 29.50
N CYS A 650 -91.26 -8.46 28.60
CA CYS A 650 -90.87 -7.08 28.92
C CYS A 650 -91.98 -6.24 29.59
N SER A 651 -93.18 -6.80 29.81
CA SER A 651 -94.33 -6.10 30.40
C SER A 651 -94.12 -5.54 31.82
N GLY A 652 -93.07 -5.96 32.54
CA GLY A 652 -92.74 -5.50 33.91
C GLY A 652 -91.62 -4.45 34.02
N SER A 653 -91.06 -3.95 32.91
CA SER A 653 -89.90 -3.04 32.90
C SER A 653 -90.24 -1.61 33.38
N ASN A 654 -89.41 -1.03 34.28
CA ASN A 654 -89.51 0.38 34.68
C ASN A 654 -89.03 1.36 33.58
N TYR A 655 -88.34 0.87 32.56
CA TYR A 655 -87.84 1.65 31.42
C TYR A 655 -88.83 1.68 30.24
N GLY A 656 -90.06 1.19 30.45
CA GLY A 656 -91.03 0.98 29.38
C GLY A 656 -90.76 -0.31 28.62
N SER A 657 -91.80 -0.84 27.97
CA SER A 657 -91.70 -2.06 27.18
C SER A 657 -90.85 -1.88 25.92
N GLY A 658 -90.84 -0.69 25.32
CA GLY A 658 -90.05 -0.38 24.12
C GLY A 658 -88.54 -0.57 24.29
N ASP A 659 -87.96 -0.05 25.37
CA ASP A 659 -86.51 -0.12 25.61
C ASP A 659 -86.07 -1.57 25.91
N CYS A 660 -86.90 -2.32 26.64
CA CYS A 660 -86.66 -3.72 26.94
C CYS A 660 -86.79 -4.61 25.70
N GLU A 661 -87.82 -4.43 24.86
CA GLU A 661 -87.96 -5.17 23.61
C GLU A 661 -86.86 -4.79 22.60
N ALA A 662 -86.42 -3.52 22.56
CA ALA A 662 -85.28 -3.09 21.76
C ALA A 662 -83.97 -3.77 22.20
N ALA A 663 -83.73 -3.90 23.51
CA ALA A 663 -82.57 -4.61 24.05
C ALA A 663 -82.63 -6.13 23.77
N LYS A 664 -83.80 -6.75 23.96
CA LYS A 664 -84.05 -8.15 23.61
C LYS A 664 -83.80 -8.41 22.13
N ALA A 665 -84.35 -7.58 21.25
CA ALA A 665 -84.11 -7.63 19.81
C ALA A 665 -82.62 -7.43 19.48
N PHE A 666 -81.93 -6.46 20.08
CA PHE A 666 -80.50 -6.25 19.83
C PHE A 666 -79.64 -7.47 20.21
N VAL A 667 -79.90 -8.10 21.36
CA VAL A 667 -79.13 -9.30 21.74
C VAL A 667 -79.47 -10.48 20.82
N THR A 668 -80.74 -10.73 20.51
CA THR A 668 -81.17 -11.86 19.68
C THR A 668 -80.81 -11.71 18.20
N GLU A 669 -80.92 -10.51 17.62
CA GLU A 669 -80.70 -10.25 16.20
C GLU A 669 -79.26 -9.86 15.85
N ARG A 670 -78.49 -9.30 16.81
CA ARG A 670 -77.12 -8.84 16.56
C ARG A 670 -76.06 -9.61 17.35
N LYS A 671 -76.20 -9.76 18.68
CA LYS A 671 -75.15 -10.42 19.49
C LYS A 671 -75.12 -11.94 19.37
N LEU A 672 -76.27 -12.62 19.42
CA LEU A 672 -76.31 -14.09 19.34
C LEU A 672 -75.83 -14.64 17.97
N PRO A 673 -76.11 -13.98 16.82
CA PRO A 673 -75.49 -14.31 15.54
C PRO A 673 -73.96 -14.12 15.51
N LEU A 674 -73.39 -13.11 16.19
CA LEU A 674 -71.93 -12.95 16.29
C LEU A 674 -71.26 -14.15 16.98
N LEU A 675 -71.94 -14.81 17.93
CA LEU A 675 -71.45 -16.02 18.57
C LEU A 675 -71.51 -17.28 17.68
N THR A 676 -72.50 -17.35 16.78
CA THR A 676 -72.94 -18.62 16.15
C THR A 676 -72.73 -18.68 14.63
N GLN A 677 -72.70 -17.54 13.94
CA GLN A 677 -72.55 -17.48 12.49
C GLN A 677 -71.08 -17.28 12.05
N PRO A 678 -70.67 -17.82 10.90
CA PRO A 678 -69.31 -17.70 10.38
C PRO A 678 -69.09 -16.33 9.70
N LEU A 679 -69.16 -15.25 10.48
CA LEU A 679 -69.12 -13.86 9.99
C LEU A 679 -67.71 -13.31 9.82
N PHE A 680 -66.73 -13.89 10.53
CA PHE A 680 -65.35 -13.45 10.58
C PHE A 680 -64.54 -14.07 9.44
N ARG A 681 -63.40 -13.47 9.12
CA ARG A 681 -62.42 -13.99 8.16
C ARG A 681 -61.24 -14.51 8.96
N CYS A 682 -61.07 -15.82 9.03
CA CYS A 682 -59.86 -16.45 9.54
C CYS A 682 -58.85 -16.61 8.40
N ARG A 683 -57.56 -16.48 8.72
CA ARG A 683 -56.48 -16.58 7.75
C ARG A 683 -55.52 -17.68 8.16
N TYR A 684 -55.23 -18.57 7.22
CA TYR A 684 -54.40 -19.75 7.44
C TYR A 684 -53.30 -19.84 6.40
N LEU A 685 -52.18 -20.45 6.80
CA LEU A 685 -51.12 -20.82 5.87
C LEU A 685 -51.56 -21.99 4.99
N GLN A 686 -51.26 -21.92 3.70
CA GLN A 686 -51.44 -23.05 2.78
C GLN A 686 -50.20 -23.94 2.77
N LYS A 687 -50.40 -25.25 2.88
CA LYS A 687 -49.33 -26.26 2.90
C LYS A 687 -48.60 -26.35 1.55
N PRO A 688 -47.26 -26.28 1.53
CA PRO A 688 -46.48 -26.40 0.29
C PRO A 688 -46.78 -27.67 -0.50
N GLY A 689 -47.00 -27.51 -1.81
CA GLY A 689 -47.34 -28.61 -2.73
C GLY A 689 -48.74 -29.24 -2.55
N ALA A 690 -49.54 -28.79 -1.57
CA ALA A 690 -50.89 -29.30 -1.35
C ALA A 690 -51.96 -28.47 -2.13
N PRO A 691 -53.17 -29.03 -2.36
CA PRO A 691 -54.27 -28.30 -2.96
C PRO A 691 -54.60 -26.99 -2.23
N ALA A 692 -55.08 -25.98 -2.96
CA ALA A 692 -55.52 -24.71 -2.40
C ALA A 692 -56.55 -24.92 -1.28
N GLY A 693 -56.36 -24.24 -0.15
CA GLY A 693 -57.15 -24.43 1.08
C GLY A 693 -56.66 -25.53 2.03
N THR A 694 -55.58 -26.25 1.71
CA THR A 694 -54.97 -27.20 2.68
C THR A 694 -54.18 -26.42 3.74
N ARG A 695 -54.67 -26.41 4.99
CA ARG A 695 -54.00 -25.75 6.13
C ARG A 695 -52.59 -26.33 6.38
N CYS A 696 -51.66 -25.44 6.70
CA CYS A 696 -50.34 -25.75 7.24
C CYS A 696 -50.25 -25.25 8.67
N ASP A 697 -50.05 -26.16 9.62
CA ASP A 697 -49.96 -25.83 11.03
C ASP A 697 -48.50 -25.60 11.43
N VAL A 698 -48.18 -24.36 11.78
CA VAL A 698 -46.83 -23.96 12.24
C VAL A 698 -46.48 -24.65 13.56
N GLU A 699 -47.49 -25.10 14.31
CA GLU A 699 -47.32 -25.88 15.53
C GLU A 699 -46.64 -27.24 15.26
N ASP A 700 -46.87 -27.80 14.06
CA ASP A 700 -46.24 -29.03 13.56
C ASP A 700 -44.81 -28.80 13.01
N MET A 701 -44.30 -27.57 13.00
CA MET A 701 -42.90 -27.29 12.68
C MET A 701 -42.01 -27.68 13.88
N TYR A 702 -41.10 -28.63 13.67
CA TYR A 702 -40.08 -29.01 14.65
C TYR A 702 -38.78 -29.47 13.97
N LYS A 703 -37.68 -29.34 14.71
CA LYS A 703 -36.33 -29.71 14.28
C LYS A 703 -36.07 -31.19 14.55
N VAL A 704 -35.60 -31.93 13.53
CA VAL A 704 -35.13 -33.31 13.60
C VAL A 704 -33.76 -33.40 12.92
N ASN A 705 -32.75 -33.92 13.62
CA ASN A 705 -31.39 -34.08 13.10
C ASN A 705 -30.81 -32.78 12.49
N GLY A 706 -31.16 -31.62 13.06
CA GLY A 706 -30.72 -30.30 12.58
C GLY A 706 -31.59 -29.67 11.49
N SER A 707 -32.45 -30.45 10.81
CA SER A 707 -33.35 -29.96 9.76
C SER A 707 -34.77 -29.75 10.28
N TRP A 708 -35.51 -28.80 9.73
CA TRP A 708 -36.90 -28.52 10.11
C TRP A 708 -37.88 -29.29 9.23
N ILE A 709 -38.73 -30.11 9.86
CA ILE A 709 -39.78 -30.88 9.19
C ILE A 709 -41.11 -30.10 9.26
N ASN A 710 -42.00 -30.34 8.29
CA ASN A 710 -43.29 -29.66 8.12
C ASN A 710 -43.21 -28.12 7.96
N SER A 711 -42.11 -27.59 7.42
CA SER A 711 -42.02 -26.16 7.12
C SER A 711 -43.16 -25.70 6.20
N CYS A 712 -43.81 -24.59 6.57
CA CYS A 712 -44.87 -23.97 5.77
C CYS A 712 -44.34 -23.02 4.67
N VAL A 713 -43.01 -22.94 4.50
CA VAL A 713 -42.37 -22.16 3.43
C VAL A 713 -42.32 -22.99 2.15
N HIS A 714 -42.72 -22.41 1.01
CA HIS A 714 -42.60 -23.09 -0.28
C HIS A 714 -41.14 -23.10 -0.78
N PRO A 715 -40.75 -24.06 -1.65
CA PRO A 715 -39.39 -24.11 -2.23
C PRO A 715 -38.95 -22.85 -2.98
N ASN A 716 -39.89 -21.99 -3.39
CA ASN A 716 -39.66 -20.71 -4.07
C ASN A 716 -39.50 -19.51 -3.10
N ASN A 717 -39.28 -19.77 -1.80
CA ASN A 717 -39.11 -18.78 -0.73
C ASN A 717 -40.37 -17.93 -0.44
N THR A 718 -41.54 -18.31 -0.95
CA THR A 718 -42.81 -17.60 -0.68
C THR A 718 -43.65 -18.30 0.38
N VAL A 719 -44.46 -17.51 1.09
CA VAL A 719 -45.46 -17.98 2.04
C VAL A 719 -46.84 -17.60 1.50
N THR A 720 -47.71 -18.60 1.32
CA THR A 720 -49.05 -18.39 0.75
C THR A 720 -50.12 -18.56 1.82
N PHE A 721 -51.03 -17.60 1.90
CA PHE A 721 -52.17 -17.64 2.82
C PHE A 721 -53.47 -17.85 2.05
N PHE A 722 -54.46 -18.45 2.70
CA PHE A 722 -55.85 -18.45 2.25
C PHE A 722 -56.77 -17.97 3.37
N GLU A 723 -57.93 -17.45 2.98
CA GLU A 723 -58.94 -16.92 3.89
C GLU A 723 -60.19 -17.79 3.87
N GLN A 724 -60.77 -18.02 5.04
CA GLN A 724 -61.98 -18.81 5.25
C GLN A 724 -62.94 -18.08 6.17
N THR A 725 -64.24 -18.18 5.93
CA THR A 725 -65.27 -17.70 6.86
C THR A 725 -65.30 -18.55 8.12
N CYS A 726 -65.27 -17.93 9.29
CA CYS A 726 -65.21 -18.61 10.58
C CYS A 726 -66.08 -17.91 11.64
N THR A 727 -66.49 -18.67 12.65
CA THR A 727 -67.20 -18.20 13.84
C THR A 727 -66.28 -17.40 14.76
N ILE A 728 -66.83 -16.64 15.71
CA ILE A 728 -65.98 -15.88 16.65
C ILE A 728 -65.10 -16.77 17.54
N THR A 729 -65.50 -18.01 17.81
CA THR A 729 -64.67 -18.96 18.57
C THR A 729 -63.47 -19.43 17.75
N GLU A 730 -63.69 -19.78 16.48
CA GLU A 730 -62.61 -20.14 15.55
C GLU A 730 -61.71 -18.94 15.24
N PHE A 731 -62.26 -17.71 15.24
CA PHE A 731 -61.49 -16.48 15.09
C PHE A 731 -60.64 -16.16 16.33
N GLU A 732 -61.19 -16.32 17.53
CA GLU A 732 -60.46 -16.22 18.80
C GLU A 732 -59.32 -17.25 18.88
N GLU A 733 -59.57 -18.49 18.43
CA GLU A 733 -58.57 -19.55 18.33
C GLU A 733 -57.51 -19.22 17.27
N ASN A 734 -57.90 -18.78 16.07
CA ASN A 734 -56.99 -18.37 15.00
C ASN A 734 -56.06 -17.24 15.46
N VAL A 735 -56.58 -16.21 16.13
CA VAL A 735 -55.78 -15.13 16.72
C VAL A 735 -54.84 -15.67 17.80
N ARG A 736 -55.32 -16.50 18.74
CA ARG A 736 -54.47 -17.08 19.80
C ARG A 736 -53.35 -17.97 19.26
N SER A 737 -53.59 -18.74 18.19
CA SER A 737 -52.58 -19.60 17.56
C SER A 737 -51.33 -18.81 17.13
N PHE A 738 -51.44 -17.52 16.81
CA PHE A 738 -50.28 -16.69 16.46
C PHE A 738 -49.22 -16.61 17.57
N ASP A 739 -49.55 -16.76 18.86
CA ASP A 739 -48.54 -16.85 19.93
C ASP A 739 -47.59 -18.03 19.73
N LEU A 740 -48.14 -19.22 19.46
CA LEU A 740 -47.34 -20.42 19.21
C LEU A 740 -46.69 -20.38 17.83
N TRP A 741 -47.35 -19.80 16.83
CA TRP A 741 -46.78 -19.63 15.49
C TRP A 741 -45.57 -18.70 15.50
N PHE A 742 -45.65 -17.54 16.16
CA PHE A 742 -44.49 -16.66 16.33
C PHE A 742 -43.39 -17.38 17.08
N TYR A 743 -43.68 -18.09 18.19
CA TYR A 743 -42.66 -18.84 18.92
C TYR A 743 -41.89 -19.81 18.02
N ARG A 744 -42.59 -20.61 17.21
CA ARG A 744 -41.99 -21.58 16.29
C ARG A 744 -41.25 -20.93 15.13
N ILE A 745 -41.77 -19.84 14.57
CA ILE A 745 -41.15 -19.14 13.43
C ILE A 745 -39.90 -18.37 13.87
N PHE A 746 -39.92 -17.72 15.05
CA PHE A 746 -38.72 -17.11 15.62
C PHE A 746 -37.69 -18.17 16.03
N GLN A 747 -38.10 -19.33 16.57
CA GLN A 747 -37.19 -20.47 16.78
C GLN A 747 -36.55 -20.98 15.47
N TYR A 748 -37.34 -21.11 14.40
CA TYR A 748 -36.86 -21.50 13.07
C TYR A 748 -35.80 -20.54 12.54
N MET A 749 -36.04 -19.23 12.66
CA MET A 749 -35.08 -18.21 12.25
C MET A 749 -33.84 -18.19 13.16
N ASP A 750 -34.00 -18.23 14.49
CA ASP A 750 -32.89 -18.23 15.46
C ASP A 750 -31.94 -19.41 15.20
N ASP A 751 -32.48 -20.61 14.93
CA ASP A 751 -31.71 -21.80 14.56
C ASP A 751 -30.91 -21.64 13.26
N ILE A 752 -31.47 -20.93 12.28
CA ILE A 752 -30.85 -20.66 10.98
C ILE A 752 -29.76 -19.60 11.11
N VAL A 753 -30.01 -18.54 11.90
CA VAL A 753 -29.03 -17.51 12.24
C VAL A 753 -27.86 -18.15 13.00
N GLU A 754 -28.12 -18.96 14.04
CA GLU A 754 -27.09 -19.65 14.84
C GLU A 754 -26.20 -20.56 13.95
N ALA A 755 -26.78 -21.23 12.95
CA ALA A 755 -26.05 -22.11 12.02
C ALA A 755 -25.26 -21.35 10.93
N LEU A 756 -25.80 -20.25 10.39
CA LEU A 756 -25.20 -19.53 9.26
C LEU A 756 -24.18 -18.48 9.68
N VAL A 757 -24.39 -17.79 10.80
CA VAL A 757 -23.60 -16.61 11.17
C VAL A 757 -22.10 -16.91 11.25
N PHE A 758 -21.69 -17.96 11.98
CA PHE A 758 -20.29 -18.33 12.10
C PHE A 758 -19.70 -18.77 10.78
N ARG A 759 -20.47 -19.54 10.00
CA ARG A 759 -20.05 -20.03 8.69
C ARG A 759 -19.82 -18.88 7.71
N VAL A 760 -20.74 -17.92 7.64
CA VAL A 760 -20.64 -16.75 6.77
C VAL A 760 -19.48 -15.85 7.18
N ALA A 761 -19.26 -15.64 8.48
CA ALA A 761 -18.14 -14.81 8.95
C ALA A 761 -16.78 -15.47 8.67
N ASP A 762 -16.60 -16.73 9.07
CA ASP A 762 -15.31 -17.42 8.99
C ASP A 762 -14.97 -17.86 7.56
N ASP A 763 -15.90 -18.49 6.83
CA ASP A 763 -15.64 -18.99 5.46
C ASP A 763 -15.47 -17.82 4.47
N LEU A 764 -16.25 -16.72 4.59
CA LEU A 764 -16.06 -15.53 3.72
C LEU A 764 -14.71 -14.87 3.99
N LYS A 765 -14.33 -14.74 5.27
CA LYS A 765 -13.03 -14.19 5.64
C LYS A 765 -11.91 -15.07 5.09
N ALA A 766 -11.99 -16.39 5.26
CA ALA A 766 -11.02 -17.33 4.71
C ALA A 766 -10.89 -17.24 3.19
N LEU A 767 -12.01 -17.18 2.45
CA LEU A 767 -12.02 -17.02 0.99
C LEU A 767 -11.39 -15.70 0.53
N VAL A 768 -11.74 -14.59 1.17
CA VAL A 768 -11.18 -13.27 0.87
C VAL A 768 -9.68 -13.23 1.16
N TYR A 769 -9.24 -13.79 2.29
CA TYR A 769 -7.82 -13.82 2.62
C TYR A 769 -7.03 -14.68 1.63
N LEU A 770 -7.47 -15.93 1.40
CA LEU A 770 -6.80 -16.89 0.52
C LEU A 770 -6.66 -16.42 -0.94
N HIS A 771 -7.70 -15.77 -1.49
CA HIS A 771 -7.75 -15.45 -2.92
C HIS A 771 -7.45 -14.00 -3.28
N LEU A 772 -7.51 -13.05 -2.33
CA LEU A 772 -7.26 -11.63 -2.58
C LEU A 772 -6.12 -11.05 -1.72
N VAL A 773 -6.11 -11.35 -0.42
CA VAL A 773 -5.19 -10.68 0.52
C VAL A 773 -3.82 -11.34 0.52
N ASP A 774 -3.75 -12.66 0.67
CA ASP A 774 -2.50 -13.42 0.74
C ASP A 774 -1.69 -13.37 -0.57
N PRO A 775 -2.28 -13.44 -1.79
CA PRO A 775 -1.52 -13.26 -3.03
C PRO A 775 -0.89 -11.85 -3.15
N VAL A 776 -1.62 -10.81 -2.73
CA VAL A 776 -1.12 -9.42 -2.74
C VAL A 776 0.00 -9.24 -1.72
N PHE A 777 -0.13 -9.78 -0.50
CA PHE A 777 0.95 -9.73 0.49
C PHE A 777 2.16 -10.57 0.08
N SER A 778 1.96 -11.78 -0.42
CA SER A 778 3.02 -12.64 -0.96
C SER A 778 3.79 -11.94 -2.08
N LEU A 779 3.11 -11.19 -2.95
CA LEU A 779 3.73 -10.34 -3.95
C LEU A 779 4.54 -9.21 -3.30
N LEU A 780 3.93 -8.39 -2.43
CA LEU A 780 4.59 -7.27 -1.75
C LEU A 780 5.82 -7.74 -0.95
N ASP A 781 5.75 -8.89 -0.27
CA ASP A 781 6.83 -9.45 0.53
C ASP A 781 8.03 -9.91 -0.31
N GLN A 782 7.81 -10.19 -1.59
CA GLN A 782 8.83 -10.59 -2.55
C GLN A 782 9.25 -9.45 -3.51
N LEU A 783 9.05 -8.19 -3.11
CA LEU A 783 9.61 -7.00 -3.77
C LEU A 783 10.92 -6.52 -3.11
N ASP A 784 11.83 -7.41 -2.75
CA ASP A 784 13.16 -7.03 -2.26
C ASP A 784 14.05 -6.55 -3.42
N CYS A 785 14.67 -5.37 -3.28
CA CYS A 785 15.50 -4.80 -4.34
C CYS A 785 16.99 -5.20 -4.28
N SER A 786 17.37 -6.17 -3.43
CA SER A 786 18.74 -6.66 -3.30
C SER A 786 19.36 -7.20 -4.61
N PHE A 787 18.55 -7.57 -5.61
CA PHE A 787 19.04 -7.89 -6.96
C PHE A 787 19.73 -6.69 -7.64
N MET A 788 19.23 -5.46 -7.44
CA MET A 788 19.85 -4.24 -7.97
C MET A 788 21.22 -4.00 -7.33
N ARG A 789 21.35 -4.30 -6.03
CA ARG A 789 22.64 -4.24 -5.31
C ARG A 789 23.65 -5.22 -5.90
N SER A 790 23.24 -6.47 -6.13
CA SER A 790 24.12 -7.51 -6.68
C SER A 790 24.62 -7.12 -8.08
N PHE A 791 23.73 -6.58 -8.91
CA PHE A 791 24.11 -5.99 -10.20
C PHE A 791 25.06 -4.80 -10.04
N TRP A 792 24.73 -3.80 -9.23
CA TRP A 792 25.51 -2.56 -9.11
C TRP A 792 26.92 -2.81 -8.56
N LYS A 793 27.03 -3.75 -7.60
CA LYS A 793 28.30 -4.26 -7.10
C LYS A 793 29.11 -4.92 -8.21
N GLY A 794 28.54 -5.91 -8.91
CA GLY A 794 29.23 -6.61 -9.99
C GLY A 794 29.62 -5.70 -11.17
N LEU A 795 28.78 -4.70 -11.48
CA LEU A 795 29.04 -3.68 -12.48
C LEU A 795 30.23 -2.79 -12.08
N THR A 796 30.26 -2.26 -10.85
CA THR A 796 31.39 -1.44 -10.39
C THR A 796 32.67 -2.27 -10.23
N ASP A 797 32.58 -3.51 -9.74
CA ASP A 797 33.71 -4.46 -9.66
C ASP A 797 34.35 -4.72 -11.03
N SER A 798 33.52 -4.95 -12.05
CA SER A 798 33.99 -5.32 -13.39
C SER A 798 34.41 -4.09 -14.22
N LEU A 799 33.59 -3.05 -14.27
CA LEU A 799 33.86 -1.86 -15.09
C LEU A 799 34.92 -0.97 -14.44
N CYS A 800 34.79 -0.70 -13.14
CA CYS A 800 35.58 0.33 -12.48
C CYS A 800 36.88 -0.22 -11.90
N PHE A 801 36.79 -1.24 -11.05
CA PHE A 801 37.98 -1.75 -10.36
C PHE A 801 38.87 -2.62 -11.27
N ARG A 802 38.33 -3.25 -12.32
CA ARG A 802 39.12 -3.98 -13.33
C ARG A 802 39.38 -3.14 -14.58
N ALA A 803 38.37 -2.86 -15.42
CA ALA A 803 38.61 -2.29 -16.74
C ALA A 803 39.21 -0.86 -16.70
N VAL A 804 38.61 0.08 -15.95
CA VAL A 804 39.11 1.47 -15.85
C VAL A 804 40.50 1.53 -15.19
N SER A 805 40.73 0.74 -14.14
CA SER A 805 42.05 0.62 -13.50
C SER A 805 43.13 0.16 -14.48
N SER A 806 42.90 -0.94 -15.21
CA SER A 806 43.89 -1.43 -16.18
C SER A 806 44.10 -0.49 -17.38
N PHE A 807 43.10 0.31 -17.79
CA PHE A 807 43.32 1.38 -18.78
C PHE A 807 44.34 2.43 -18.29
N GLN A 808 44.29 2.81 -17.02
CA GLN A 808 45.27 3.74 -16.42
C GLN A 808 46.67 3.11 -16.38
N VAL A 809 46.77 1.85 -15.95
CA VAL A 809 48.04 1.11 -15.88
C VAL A 809 48.69 1.00 -17.27
N ILE A 810 47.93 0.58 -18.29
CA ILE A 810 48.39 0.49 -19.68
C ILE A 810 48.79 1.86 -20.24
N SER A 811 48.00 2.91 -19.98
CA SER A 811 48.34 4.28 -20.35
C SER A 811 49.71 4.70 -19.79
N SER A 812 49.95 4.41 -18.51
CA SER A 812 51.23 4.71 -17.86
C SER A 812 52.39 3.98 -18.53
N TYR A 813 52.23 2.70 -18.89
CA TYR A 813 53.27 1.94 -19.60
C TYR A 813 53.57 2.54 -20.98
N TYR A 814 52.58 2.99 -21.74
CA TYR A 814 52.83 3.66 -23.02
C TYR A 814 53.58 5.00 -22.85
N VAL A 815 53.27 5.79 -21.83
CA VAL A 815 54.01 7.03 -21.50
C VAL A 815 55.47 6.72 -21.11
N TRP A 816 55.71 5.65 -20.34
CA TRP A 816 57.07 5.19 -20.00
C TRP A 816 57.85 4.72 -21.24
N VAL A 817 57.25 3.90 -22.09
CA VAL A 817 57.90 3.41 -23.33
C VAL A 817 58.19 4.57 -24.30
N ALA A 818 57.27 5.52 -24.46
CA ALA A 818 57.49 6.72 -25.29
C ALA A 818 58.65 7.58 -24.75
N SER A 819 58.73 7.73 -23.42
CA SER A 819 59.82 8.45 -22.75
C SER A 819 61.18 7.75 -22.94
N LEU A 820 61.23 6.42 -22.80
CA LEU A 820 62.44 5.64 -23.07
C LEU A 820 62.84 5.68 -24.55
N ALA A 821 61.87 5.73 -25.48
CA ALA A 821 62.13 5.92 -26.90
C ALA A 821 62.75 7.30 -27.21
N LEU A 822 62.35 8.37 -26.51
CA LEU A 822 63.03 9.67 -26.59
C LEU A 822 64.45 9.64 -26.01
N VAL A 823 64.70 8.86 -24.94
CA VAL A 823 66.07 8.64 -24.44
C VAL A 823 66.91 7.89 -25.46
N MET A 824 66.36 6.86 -26.12
CA MET A 824 67.00 6.15 -27.24
C MET A 824 67.36 7.09 -28.40
N VAL A 825 66.46 8.02 -28.78
CA VAL A 825 66.77 9.09 -29.75
C VAL A 825 67.99 9.91 -29.28
N GLY A 826 68.04 10.33 -28.02
CA GLY A 826 69.18 11.06 -27.46
C GLY A 826 70.50 10.31 -27.56
N VAL A 827 70.49 9.00 -27.24
CA VAL A 827 71.67 8.11 -27.35
C VAL A 827 72.12 7.96 -28.81
N MET A 828 71.18 7.76 -29.73
CA MET A 828 71.46 7.71 -31.18
C MET A 828 71.94 9.06 -31.73
N TYR A 829 71.44 10.18 -31.19
CA TYR A 829 71.88 11.52 -31.57
C TYR A 829 73.32 11.80 -31.14
N ILE A 830 73.73 11.36 -29.95
CA ILE A 830 75.13 11.43 -29.51
C ILE A 830 76.02 10.59 -30.46
N ALA A 831 75.63 9.37 -30.79
CA ALA A 831 76.38 8.51 -31.71
C ALA A 831 76.50 9.13 -33.12
N TRP A 832 75.39 9.63 -33.69
CA TRP A 832 75.40 10.34 -34.98
C TRP A 832 76.25 11.60 -34.94
N ARG A 833 76.09 12.43 -33.90
CA ARG A 833 76.81 13.70 -33.78
C ARG A 833 78.31 13.46 -33.68
N ILE A 834 78.75 12.50 -32.87
CA ILE A 834 80.16 12.10 -32.80
C ILE A 834 80.64 11.56 -34.15
N SER A 835 79.87 10.72 -34.84
CA SER A 835 80.25 10.24 -36.17
C SER A 835 80.36 11.36 -37.20
N ARG A 836 79.45 12.35 -37.13
CA ARG A 836 79.44 13.50 -38.02
C ARG A 836 80.59 14.45 -37.72
N ASP A 837 80.81 14.81 -36.46
CA ASP A 837 81.93 15.66 -36.07
C ASP A 837 83.28 15.00 -36.37
N THR A 838 83.34 13.66 -36.32
CA THR A 838 84.49 12.89 -36.81
C THR A 838 84.64 13.02 -38.33
N ALA A 839 83.59 12.77 -39.11
CA ALA A 839 83.65 12.88 -40.57
C ALA A 839 83.95 14.31 -41.07
N ASP A 840 83.30 15.31 -40.47
CA ASP A 840 83.50 16.74 -40.77
C ASP A 840 84.94 17.18 -40.37
N ALA A 841 85.59 16.53 -39.38
CA ALA A 841 87.00 16.73 -39.05
C ALA A 841 87.99 16.00 -39.97
N PHE A 842 87.53 14.99 -40.72
CA PHE A 842 88.34 14.29 -41.75
C PHE A 842 88.26 14.96 -43.14
N ASP A 843 87.36 15.94 -43.36
CA ASP A 843 87.23 16.62 -44.66
C ASP A 843 88.57 17.30 -45.07
N PRO A 844 89.26 16.82 -46.13
CA PRO A 844 90.55 17.35 -46.53
C PRO A 844 90.48 18.79 -47.08
N SER A 845 89.29 19.28 -47.43
CA SER A 845 89.11 20.69 -47.83
C SER A 845 89.35 21.65 -46.65
N SER A 846 89.04 21.24 -45.41
CA SER A 846 89.26 22.04 -44.20
C SER A 846 90.76 22.36 -43.99
N HIS A 847 91.64 21.40 -44.30
CA HIS A 847 93.08 21.59 -44.27
C HIS A 847 93.54 22.68 -45.25
N THR A 848 92.94 22.80 -46.44
CA THR A 848 93.32 23.88 -47.38
C THR A 848 92.95 25.27 -46.88
N VAL A 849 91.87 25.41 -46.09
CA VAL A 849 91.46 26.69 -45.48
C VAL A 849 92.36 27.06 -44.31
N VAL A 850 92.68 26.12 -43.42
CA VAL A 850 93.60 26.36 -42.29
C VAL A 850 95.02 26.67 -42.80
N THR A 851 95.50 25.94 -43.81
CA THR A 851 96.81 26.24 -44.44
C THR A 851 96.79 27.58 -45.17
N ARG A 852 95.71 27.96 -45.88
CA ARG A 852 95.56 29.32 -46.43
C ARG A 852 95.54 30.40 -45.35
N ALA A 853 94.86 30.18 -44.23
CA ALA A 853 94.79 31.13 -43.12
C ALA A 853 96.16 31.32 -42.44
N ILE A 854 96.93 30.24 -42.25
CA ILE A 854 98.31 30.32 -41.71
C ILE A 854 99.24 31.03 -42.71
N VAL A 855 99.14 30.74 -44.01
CA VAL A 855 99.90 31.42 -45.06
C VAL A 855 99.54 32.90 -45.17
N LEU A 856 98.25 33.27 -45.04
CA LEU A 856 97.80 34.66 -45.00
C LEU A 856 98.28 35.38 -43.73
N ARG A 857 98.19 34.76 -42.55
CA ARG A 857 98.67 35.32 -41.28
C ARG A 857 100.18 35.58 -41.32
N ASN A 858 100.94 34.69 -41.95
CA ASN A 858 102.38 34.85 -42.17
C ASN A 858 102.69 35.94 -43.21
N LYS A 859 101.94 36.03 -44.32
CA LYS A 859 102.06 37.14 -45.30
C LYS A 859 101.69 38.50 -44.69
N VAL A 860 100.71 38.58 -43.80
CA VAL A 860 100.34 39.80 -43.07
C VAL A 860 101.44 40.19 -42.09
N LYS A 861 102.00 39.25 -41.32
CA LYS A 861 103.17 39.52 -40.46
C LYS A 861 104.37 40.05 -41.26
N GLN A 862 104.67 39.47 -42.43
CA GLN A 862 105.74 39.99 -43.30
C GLN A 862 105.46 41.40 -43.82
N ARG A 863 104.21 41.70 -44.24
CA ARG A 863 103.84 43.05 -44.70
C ARG A 863 103.81 44.11 -43.60
N ILE A 864 103.52 43.73 -42.35
CA ILE A 864 103.60 44.64 -41.19
C ILE A 864 105.07 44.93 -40.83
N ALA A 865 105.93 43.91 -40.83
CA ALA A 865 107.36 44.08 -40.58
C ALA A 865 108.06 44.98 -41.63
N GLN A 866 107.59 44.97 -42.88
CA GLN A 866 108.19 45.72 -43.99
C GLN A 866 107.62 47.14 -44.18
N LYS A 867 106.61 47.55 -43.38
CA LYS A 867 106.00 48.89 -43.44
C LYS A 867 106.26 49.75 -42.20
N ALA A 868 107.09 49.28 -41.27
CA ALA A 868 107.43 49.95 -40.01
C ALA A 868 108.65 50.90 -40.12
N SER A 869 109.08 51.29 -41.33
CA SER A 869 110.28 52.10 -41.55
C SER A 869 110.09 53.23 -42.57
N ARG A 870 109.17 54.17 -42.32
CA ARG A 870 109.26 55.59 -42.72
C ARG A 870 108.07 56.44 -42.23
N THR A 871 108.40 57.65 -41.73
CA THR A 871 107.58 58.88 -41.57
C THR A 871 106.29 58.77 -40.72
N GLU A 872 106.17 59.40 -39.54
CA GLU A 872 106.15 60.85 -39.18
C GLU A 872 104.77 61.52 -39.34
N VAL A 873 104.29 62.15 -38.24
CA VAL A 873 103.57 63.47 -38.17
C VAL A 873 102.15 63.51 -38.86
N ASP A 874 101.02 63.99 -38.29
CA ASP A 874 100.75 64.95 -37.19
C ASP A 874 99.31 64.82 -36.54
N SER A 875 99.08 65.54 -35.43
CA SER A 875 97.83 66.10 -34.80
C SER A 875 96.36 65.58 -35.01
N VAL A 876 95.65 65.24 -33.89
CA VAL A 876 94.46 65.91 -33.21
C VAL A 876 93.27 66.48 -34.06
N PRO A 877 91.95 66.53 -33.66
CA PRO A 877 91.19 66.17 -32.42
C PRO A 877 89.86 65.32 -32.58
N ASP A 878 89.12 65.14 -31.46
CA ASP A 878 87.67 64.80 -31.24
C ASP A 878 86.64 65.46 -32.21
N PRO A 879 85.36 64.98 -32.36
CA PRO A 879 84.40 64.70 -31.26
C PRO A 879 83.30 63.60 -31.49
N SER A 880 82.32 63.57 -30.57
CA SER A 880 81.03 62.82 -30.49
C SER A 880 79.92 63.32 -31.46
N PRO A 881 78.62 62.88 -31.40
CA PRO A 881 77.96 61.59 -31.04
C PRO A 881 77.01 61.07 -32.18
N ASP A 882 76.08 60.15 -31.85
CA ASP A 882 74.88 59.66 -32.62
C ASP A 882 74.18 60.72 -33.53
N PRO A 883 73.49 60.38 -34.67
CA PRO A 883 72.23 59.58 -34.65
C PRO A 883 71.72 58.88 -35.96
N GLU A 884 70.56 58.18 -35.86
CA GLU A 884 69.46 58.08 -36.87
C GLU A 884 69.72 57.46 -38.29
N THR A 885 68.75 57.06 -39.16
CA THR A 885 67.25 57.11 -39.22
C THR A 885 66.66 56.09 -40.24
N SER A 886 65.32 55.88 -40.20
CA SER A 886 64.40 55.67 -41.37
C SER A 886 64.37 54.30 -42.10
N ALA A 887 63.26 53.84 -42.71
CA ALA A 887 61.84 54.26 -42.71
C ALA A 887 60.90 53.22 -43.40
N ALA A 888 59.60 53.56 -43.46
CA ALA A 888 58.50 53.06 -44.32
C ALA A 888 57.61 51.93 -43.74
N ASP A 889 56.30 52.02 -43.45
CA ASP A 889 55.21 53.06 -43.40
C ASP A 889 53.96 52.69 -44.25
N ARG A 890 52.76 52.98 -43.71
CA ARG A 890 51.39 52.97 -44.31
C ARG A 890 50.80 51.64 -44.84
N SER A 891 49.48 51.39 -44.87
CA SER A 891 48.23 51.96 -44.25
C SER A 891 47.06 50.99 -44.60
N GLN A 892 45.76 51.08 -44.20
CA GLN A 892 44.86 52.23 -44.00
C GLN A 892 43.42 51.78 -43.52
N VAL A 893 42.57 52.74 -43.09
CA VAL A 893 41.06 52.77 -43.04
C VAL A 893 40.28 52.40 -41.74
N ASP A 894 40.06 53.43 -40.90
CA ASP A 894 38.80 53.94 -40.25
C ASP A 894 37.39 53.31 -40.49
N ALA A 895 36.30 53.54 -39.72
CA ALA A 895 36.01 54.14 -38.39
C ALA A 895 34.48 54.02 -38.01
N LEU A 896 34.07 54.65 -36.88
CA LEU A 896 32.68 54.99 -36.38
C LEU A 896 31.94 53.94 -35.51
N ALA A 897 31.27 54.24 -34.36
CA ALA A 897 31.18 55.47 -33.54
C ALA A 897 30.57 55.27 -32.10
N ARG A 898 31.11 56.00 -31.09
CA ARG A 898 30.48 56.84 -29.98
C ARG A 898 29.14 56.40 -29.29
N ARG A 899 28.79 56.68 -28.01
CA ARG A 899 29.21 57.54 -26.83
C ARG A 899 28.31 57.15 -25.60
N ALA A 900 28.33 57.73 -24.37
CA ALA A 900 29.37 58.03 -23.35
C ALA A 900 28.77 58.73 -22.07
N CYS A 901 29.38 58.53 -20.87
CA CYS A 901 29.26 59.29 -19.59
C CYS A 901 27.96 59.15 -18.72
N GLY A 902 27.94 59.30 -17.37
CA GLY A 902 28.95 59.59 -16.30
C GLY A 902 28.54 58.94 -14.93
N LEU A 903 28.76 59.43 -13.68
CA LEU A 903 29.34 60.67 -13.10
C LEU A 903 29.73 60.53 -11.59
N TRP A 904 30.86 61.13 -11.16
CA TRP A 904 31.22 61.83 -9.88
C TRP A 904 31.21 61.22 -8.43
N GLN A 905 32.43 61.20 -7.85
CA GLN A 905 32.95 61.77 -6.56
C GLN A 905 32.70 61.21 -5.12
N ASP A 906 33.86 60.97 -4.45
CA ASP A 906 34.33 61.46 -3.13
C ASP A 906 34.03 60.79 -1.75
N ASP A 907 35.11 60.19 -1.20
CA ASP A 907 35.83 60.51 0.06
C ASP A 907 35.75 59.74 1.42
N CYS A 908 36.96 59.60 1.98
CA CYS A 908 37.41 59.57 3.39
C CYS A 908 37.27 58.40 4.41
N ARG A 909 38.43 58.17 5.08
CA ARG A 909 38.83 57.24 6.16
C ARG A 909 38.04 57.30 7.48
N VAL A 910 38.07 56.20 8.27
CA VAL A 910 38.35 56.19 9.74
C VAL A 910 39.16 54.92 10.13
N LEU A 911 39.85 54.96 11.29
CA LEU A 911 40.82 54.01 11.86
C LEU A 911 40.30 53.33 13.17
N LEU A 912 40.94 52.21 13.54
CA LEU A 912 41.04 51.59 14.90
C LEU A 912 39.78 50.96 15.56
N ARG A 913 39.85 49.64 15.85
CA ARG A 913 40.04 49.11 17.23
C ARG A 913 40.14 47.58 17.30
N ASP A 914 41.14 47.10 18.05
CA ASP A 914 41.19 45.82 18.78
C ASP A 914 40.71 46.10 20.21
N PRO A 915 40.00 45.18 20.92
CA PRO A 915 40.69 44.38 21.93
C PRO A 915 40.13 42.95 22.17
N SER A 916 40.97 41.95 21.95
CA SER A 916 41.58 41.07 22.98
C SER A 916 40.82 40.51 24.23
N ILE A 917 41.31 39.34 24.68
CA ILE A 917 41.35 38.76 26.07
C ILE A 917 40.44 37.54 26.43
N GLU A 918 41.13 36.39 26.51
CA GLU A 918 41.15 35.31 27.54
C GLU A 918 39.88 34.83 28.30
N LEU A 919 39.72 33.48 28.36
CA LEU A 919 39.98 32.58 29.52
C LEU A 919 39.46 31.16 29.15
N ARG A 920 40.27 30.09 29.05
CA ARG A 920 40.95 29.25 30.08
C ARG A 920 40.05 28.38 30.98
N HIS A 921 40.51 27.13 31.15
CA HIS A 921 40.08 26.05 32.07
C HIS A 921 38.85 25.23 31.65
N GLY A 922 38.84 23.90 31.78
CA GLY A 922 39.89 22.93 32.16
C GLY A 922 39.40 21.49 31.93
N THR A 923 40.18 20.56 31.38
CA THR A 923 41.09 19.64 32.11
C THR A 923 40.55 19.05 33.41
N CYS A 924 39.99 17.83 33.35
CA CYS A 924 40.03 16.72 34.33
C CYS A 924 39.16 15.56 33.78
N ALA A 925 39.38 14.27 34.05
CA ALA A 925 40.57 13.57 34.55
C ALA A 925 40.50 12.07 34.18
N SER A 926 41.62 11.56 33.67
CA SER A 926 42.24 10.25 33.87
C SER A 926 41.58 9.14 34.72
N GLY A 927 41.64 7.92 34.18
CA GLY A 927 41.70 6.63 34.88
C GLY A 927 41.76 5.50 33.82
N ALA A 928 42.88 4.83 33.55
CA ALA A 928 43.55 3.79 34.37
C ALA A 928 42.63 2.57 34.61
N GLU A 929 43.00 1.30 34.35
CA GLU A 929 44.33 0.73 34.10
C GLU A 929 44.26 -0.70 33.46
N ARG A 930 45.22 -1.01 32.57
CA ARG A 930 45.98 -2.28 32.42
C ARG A 930 45.37 -3.64 31.98
N LEU A 931 46.01 -4.14 30.90
CA LEU A 931 46.70 -5.44 30.70
C LEU A 931 45.89 -6.76 30.55
N GLY A 932 46.30 -7.54 29.55
CA GLY A 932 45.94 -8.95 29.37
C GLY A 932 46.16 -9.46 27.95
N GLU A 933 47.42 -9.60 27.51
CA GLU A 933 47.76 -10.41 26.34
C GLU A 933 47.58 -11.91 26.66
N ASP A 934 47.18 -12.72 25.68
CA ASP A 934 47.81 -14.04 25.45
C ASP A 934 47.41 -14.60 24.07
N GLU A 935 48.39 -15.15 23.34
CA GLU A 935 48.23 -15.74 22.01
C GLU A 935 47.72 -17.20 22.07
N GLY A 936 47.10 -17.69 20.99
CA GLY A 936 46.60 -19.07 20.93
C GLY A 936 46.38 -19.61 19.51
N LEU A 937 47.45 -20.02 18.84
CA LEU A 937 47.41 -20.73 17.55
C LEU A 937 46.58 -22.03 17.62
N TYR A 938 45.84 -22.36 16.55
CA TYR A 938 46.01 -23.62 15.80
C TYR A 938 45.23 -23.61 14.47
N ALA A 939 45.95 -23.73 13.35
CA ALA A 939 45.37 -24.04 12.05
C ALA A 939 45.20 -25.55 11.86
N LYS A 940 44.21 -25.97 11.06
CA LYS A 940 44.26 -27.26 10.35
C LYS A 940 43.35 -27.30 9.12
N GLN A 941 43.94 -27.70 8.00
CA GLN A 941 43.27 -27.95 6.71
C GLN A 941 42.40 -29.21 6.75
N GLY A 942 41.50 -29.33 5.77
CA GLY A 942 40.71 -30.53 5.53
C GLY A 942 39.90 -30.43 4.23
N GLU A 943 40.59 -30.44 3.09
CA GLU A 943 39.95 -30.62 1.78
C GLU A 943 39.26 -31.99 1.69
N ASN A 944 38.15 -32.07 0.95
CA ASN A 944 37.76 -33.25 0.19
C ASN A 944 36.69 -32.86 -0.84
N ASN A 945 37.12 -32.79 -2.10
CA ASN A 945 36.26 -32.71 -3.28
C ASN A 945 35.88 -34.14 -3.77
N GLU A 946 35.10 -34.17 -4.86
CA GLU A 946 34.92 -35.28 -5.81
C GLU A 946 33.79 -36.32 -5.54
N PRO A 947 33.21 -36.92 -6.62
CA PRO A 947 31.88 -36.46 -7.02
C PRO A 947 30.85 -37.57 -7.32
N LEU A 948 29.57 -37.21 -7.34
CA LEU A 948 28.50 -38.10 -7.80
C LEU A 948 28.32 -38.02 -9.33
N ARG A 949 28.37 -39.17 -10.01
CA ARG A 949 27.99 -39.34 -11.43
C ARG A 949 26.77 -40.27 -11.60
N PRO A 950 26.05 -40.20 -12.74
CA PRO A 950 24.61 -40.48 -12.77
C PRO A 950 24.19 -41.72 -13.59
N ALA A 951 23.03 -42.31 -13.23
CA ALA A 951 22.15 -43.19 -14.05
C ALA A 951 21.01 -43.73 -13.15
N LYS A 952 19.80 -44.12 -13.59
CA LYS A 952 19.04 -43.98 -14.86
C LYS A 952 17.58 -44.44 -14.63
N PHE A 953 16.63 -43.90 -15.41
CA PHE A 953 15.35 -44.49 -15.87
C PHE A 953 14.17 -44.77 -14.89
N MET A 954 13.09 -44.01 -15.17
CA MET A 954 11.62 -44.26 -15.10
C MET A 954 11.13 -45.68 -15.56
N PRO A 955 9.80 -46.04 -15.49
CA PRO A 955 8.60 -45.24 -15.11
C PRO A 955 7.46 -45.94 -14.27
N TRP A 956 6.41 -45.15 -13.95
CA TRP A 956 4.95 -45.47 -13.77
C TRP A 956 4.26 -45.53 -12.38
N LEU A 957 3.18 -44.74 -12.29
CA LEU A 957 1.93 -44.83 -11.49
C LEU A 957 1.91 -44.52 -9.96
N GLU A 958 1.14 -43.47 -9.63
CA GLU A 958 0.56 -43.06 -8.32
C GLU A 958 -0.72 -43.89 -7.99
N PRO A 959 -1.39 -43.74 -6.80
CA PRO A 959 -1.17 -42.81 -5.67
C PRO A 959 -1.11 -43.48 -4.27
N ASP A 960 -1.28 -42.66 -3.22
CA ASP A 960 -1.50 -42.98 -1.79
C ASP A 960 -0.26 -43.19 -0.89
N GLY A 961 0.13 -42.12 -0.18
CA GLY A 961 1.27 -42.09 0.75
C GLY A 961 1.06 -41.14 1.93
N GLY A 962 -0.06 -41.28 2.66
CA GLY A 962 -0.33 -40.51 3.89
C GLY A 962 0.64 -40.82 5.04
N ALA A 963 0.96 -39.82 5.86
CA ALA A 963 1.95 -39.94 6.93
C ALA A 963 1.51 -40.89 8.07
N PHE A 964 2.47 -41.68 8.58
CA PHE A 964 2.25 -42.68 9.62
C PHE A 964 2.24 -42.06 11.03
N VAL A 965 1.07 -42.05 11.68
CA VAL A 965 0.91 -41.62 13.09
C VAL A 965 0.76 -42.85 14.01
N PRO A 966 1.57 -42.98 15.09
CA PRO A 966 1.45 -44.09 16.03
C PRO A 966 0.11 -44.14 16.77
N ARG A 967 -0.46 -45.34 16.87
CA ARG A 967 -1.86 -45.64 17.27
C ARG A 967 -2.21 -45.42 18.75
N CYS A 968 -1.43 -44.62 19.49
CA CYS A 968 -1.58 -44.39 20.93
C CYS A 968 -1.98 -42.95 21.31
N VAL A 969 -2.33 -42.10 20.32
CA VAL A 969 -2.78 -40.70 20.52
C VAL A 969 -4.11 -40.44 19.78
N GLY A 970 -4.84 -41.48 19.36
CA GLY A 970 -6.00 -41.35 18.47
C GLY A 970 -7.32 -40.98 19.16
N ASP A 971 -7.56 -41.41 20.40
CA ASP A 971 -8.89 -41.39 21.02
C ASP A 971 -8.90 -40.72 22.41
N ALA A 972 -8.68 -39.40 22.46
CA ALA A 972 -9.29 -38.50 23.45
C ALA A 972 -8.98 -37.02 23.15
N ILE A 973 -10.01 -36.17 23.20
CA ILE A 973 -9.98 -34.69 23.13
C ILE A 973 -9.73 -34.11 21.73
N LEU A 974 -10.82 -33.56 21.16
CA LEU A 974 -10.85 -32.81 19.90
C LEU A 974 -10.63 -31.30 20.09
N LYS A 975 -10.24 -30.65 18.99
CA LYS A 975 -10.17 -29.18 18.75
C LYS A 975 -9.06 -28.39 19.48
N VAL A 976 -7.87 -28.41 18.88
CA VAL A 976 -6.97 -27.24 18.76
C VAL A 976 -6.41 -27.28 17.33
N ASP A 977 -6.42 -26.16 16.62
CA ASP A 977 -5.79 -26.04 15.29
C ASP A 977 -4.26 -26.02 15.39
N TRP A 978 -3.59 -26.68 14.45
CA TRP A 978 -2.13 -26.74 14.38
C TRP A 978 -1.65 -26.31 12.99
N VAL A 979 -1.16 -25.08 12.90
CA VAL A 979 -0.34 -24.58 11.77
C VAL A 979 1.14 -24.73 12.14
N GLU A 980 1.99 -24.95 11.14
CA GLU A 980 3.41 -25.23 11.31
C GLU A 980 4.17 -24.20 12.17
N LEU A 981 5.08 -24.67 13.03
CA LEU A 981 6.05 -23.83 13.72
C LEU A 981 7.48 -24.32 13.45
N ARG A 982 8.26 -23.51 12.72
CA ARG A 982 9.72 -23.64 12.69
C ARG A 982 10.32 -23.04 13.96
N TYR A 983 11.30 -23.74 14.52
CA TYR A 983 12.23 -23.36 15.60
C TYR A 983 11.95 -22.05 16.39
N GLY A 984 11.45 -22.16 17.62
CA GLY A 984 11.88 -21.25 18.70
C GLY A 984 10.85 -20.44 19.49
N ALA A 985 9.55 -20.73 19.42
CA ALA A 985 8.51 -19.97 20.15
C ALA A 985 7.91 -20.73 21.36
N LEU A 986 7.54 -19.98 22.40
CA LEU A 986 6.85 -20.45 23.61
C LEU A 986 5.33 -20.52 23.37
N VAL A 987 4.67 -21.61 23.76
CA VAL A 987 3.21 -21.76 23.63
C VAL A 987 2.52 -21.54 24.98
N GLU A 988 1.64 -20.53 25.06
CA GLU A 988 0.77 -20.27 26.21
C GLU A 988 -0.59 -20.99 26.01
N VAL A 989 -0.98 -21.84 26.96
CA VAL A 989 -2.27 -22.56 26.91
C VAL A 989 -3.17 -22.08 28.04
N ARG A 990 -4.33 -21.50 27.71
CA ARG A 990 -5.35 -21.05 28.67
C ARG A 990 -6.57 -21.98 28.66
N LEU A 991 -6.74 -22.76 29.73
CA LEU A 991 -7.95 -23.54 29.97
C LEU A 991 -9.00 -22.67 30.64
N ARG A 992 -10.24 -22.64 30.13
CA ARG A 992 -11.33 -21.86 30.76
C ARG A 992 -11.99 -22.57 31.95
N TYR A 993 -12.12 -23.91 31.93
CA TYR A 993 -12.66 -24.71 33.05
C TYR A 993 -12.10 -26.15 33.04
N GLY A 994 -11.74 -26.68 34.22
CA GLY A 994 -11.29 -28.08 34.41
C GLY A 994 -10.55 -28.29 35.74
N PRO A 995 -10.49 -29.52 36.30
CA PRO A 995 -9.76 -29.84 37.53
C PRO A 995 -8.23 -29.86 37.33
N GLU A 996 -7.47 -29.88 38.43
CA GLU A 996 -6.00 -29.86 38.38
C GLU A 996 -5.41 -31.12 37.72
N LEU A 997 -4.30 -30.94 36.99
CA LEU A 997 -3.65 -32.02 36.21
C LEU A 997 -3.23 -33.24 37.06
N GLN A 998 -3.04 -33.04 38.37
CA GLN A 998 -2.65 -34.10 39.31
C GLN A 998 -3.79 -35.11 39.57
N ASP A 999 -5.04 -34.66 39.47
CA ASP A 999 -6.22 -35.50 39.73
C ASP A 999 -6.67 -36.31 38.49
N VAL A 1000 -6.34 -35.83 37.29
CA VAL A 1000 -6.85 -36.43 36.04
C VAL A 1000 -6.00 -37.62 35.55
N ALA A 1001 -4.67 -37.60 35.75
CA ALA A 1001 -3.81 -38.68 35.25
C ALA A 1001 -2.47 -38.85 36.01
N PRO A 1002 -2.46 -39.49 37.21
CA PRO A 1002 -1.25 -39.68 38.03
C PRO A 1002 -0.14 -40.54 37.36
N GLN A 1003 -0.48 -41.22 36.27
CA GLN A 1003 0.46 -42.02 35.47
C GLN A 1003 1.43 -41.17 34.63
N TYR A 1004 1.02 -40.00 34.11
CA TYR A 1004 1.90 -39.14 33.32
C TYR A 1004 2.88 -38.33 34.16
N ALA A 1005 2.50 -37.94 35.38
CA ALA A 1005 3.42 -37.33 36.35
C ALA A 1005 4.64 -38.22 36.64
N LYS A 1006 4.42 -39.54 36.81
CA LYS A 1006 5.51 -40.52 36.96
C LYS A 1006 6.40 -40.65 35.72
N GLN A 1007 5.83 -40.59 34.52
CA GLN A 1007 6.59 -40.65 33.28
C GLN A 1007 7.45 -39.39 33.06
N PHE A 1008 6.93 -38.21 33.42
CA PHE A 1008 7.68 -36.96 33.36
C PHE A 1008 8.87 -36.94 34.33
N ASP A 1009 8.66 -37.42 35.57
CA ASP A 1009 9.75 -37.58 36.55
C ASP A 1009 10.79 -38.63 36.14
N GLN A 1010 10.37 -39.67 35.42
CA GLN A 1010 11.28 -40.67 34.86
C GLN A 1010 12.12 -40.08 33.72
N ALA A 1011 11.51 -39.35 32.78
CA ALA A 1011 12.22 -38.63 31.72
C ALA A 1011 13.24 -37.62 32.28
N LYS A 1012 12.89 -36.92 33.37
CA LYS A 1012 13.77 -35.98 34.09
C LYS A 1012 14.98 -36.67 34.74
N LYS A 1013 14.81 -37.90 35.25
CA LYS A 1013 15.91 -38.74 35.77
C LYS A 1013 16.79 -39.28 34.63
N ASP A 1014 16.20 -39.69 33.52
CA ASP A 1014 16.94 -40.25 32.39
C ASP A 1014 17.71 -39.17 31.60
N ALA A 1015 17.20 -37.94 31.54
CA ALA A 1015 17.95 -36.78 31.04
C ALA A 1015 19.19 -36.47 31.90
N ARG A 1016 19.07 -36.53 33.24
CA ARG A 1016 20.22 -36.39 34.16
C ARG A 1016 21.23 -37.52 34.02
N LYS A 1017 20.79 -38.77 33.76
CA LYS A 1017 21.66 -39.93 33.52
C LYS A 1017 22.48 -39.83 32.22
N LYS A 1018 21.98 -39.12 31.20
CA LYS A 1018 22.59 -39.05 29.86
C LYS A 1018 23.58 -37.88 29.65
N GLY A 1019 23.93 -37.14 30.71
CA GLY A 1019 25.09 -36.23 30.71
C GLY A 1019 25.04 -35.03 29.74
N ARG A 1020 23.90 -34.73 29.10
CA ARG A 1020 23.76 -33.58 28.20
C ARG A 1020 23.73 -32.26 28.98
N LYS A 1021 24.86 -31.56 29.00
CA LYS A 1021 24.95 -30.14 29.38
C LYS A 1021 24.77 -29.28 28.13
N GLY A 1022 23.74 -28.44 28.09
CA GLY A 1022 23.44 -27.54 26.97
C GLY A 1022 22.09 -27.83 26.32
N GLY A 1023 21.07 -27.11 26.76
CA GLY A 1023 19.70 -27.18 26.24
C GLY A 1023 18.78 -26.37 27.16
N ALA A 1024 18.12 -25.35 26.61
CA ALA A 1024 17.30 -24.42 27.40
C ALA A 1024 16.11 -25.14 28.05
N MET A 1025 15.76 -24.76 29.30
CA MET A 1025 14.57 -25.28 29.96
C MET A 1025 13.33 -24.54 29.45
N CYS A 1026 12.36 -25.28 28.90
CA CYS A 1026 10.99 -24.76 28.77
C CYS A 1026 10.34 -24.74 30.16
N SER A 1027 10.05 -23.54 30.66
CA SER A 1027 9.23 -23.32 31.87
C SER A 1027 7.77 -23.11 31.49
N ILE A 1028 6.86 -23.89 32.08
CA ILE A 1028 5.41 -23.66 31.99
C ILE A 1028 5.00 -22.84 33.21
N LEU A 1029 4.44 -21.65 33.01
CA LEU A 1029 3.84 -20.83 34.07
C LEU A 1029 2.33 -21.08 34.08
N VAL A 1030 1.78 -21.53 35.20
CA VAL A 1030 0.33 -21.69 35.41
C VAL A 1030 -0.09 -20.74 36.51
N GLN A 1031 -1.04 -19.84 36.22
CA GLN A 1031 -1.55 -18.85 37.17
C GLN A 1031 -3.02 -19.16 37.48
N VAL A 1032 -3.32 -19.45 38.75
CA VAL A 1032 -4.65 -19.85 39.23
C VAL A 1032 -5.25 -18.74 40.08
N PHE A 1033 -6.52 -18.39 39.84
CA PHE A 1033 -7.27 -17.44 40.66
C PHE A 1033 -8.33 -18.17 41.51
N PRO A 1034 -8.47 -17.87 42.82
CA PRO A 1034 -9.42 -18.55 43.69
C PRO A 1034 -10.87 -18.02 43.52
N PRO A 1035 -11.90 -18.88 43.62
CA PRO A 1035 -13.30 -18.46 43.55
C PRO A 1035 -13.95 -18.32 44.94
N SER A 1036 -14.32 -17.10 45.35
CA SER A 1036 -15.27 -16.90 46.45
C SER A 1036 -15.91 -15.50 46.46
N TYR A 1037 -17.22 -15.42 46.16
CA TYR A 1037 -18.26 -15.12 47.16
C TYR A 1037 -19.66 -15.17 46.51
N ARG A 1038 -20.61 -15.90 47.10
CA ARG A 1038 -22.06 -15.76 46.86
C ARG A 1038 -22.68 -15.03 48.06
N PRO A 1039 -23.62 -14.09 47.88
CA PRO A 1039 -24.61 -13.78 48.91
C PRO A 1039 -25.65 -14.90 48.96
N SER A 1040 -26.06 -15.28 50.17
CA SER A 1040 -27.13 -16.24 50.45
C SER A 1040 -28.46 -15.55 50.70
N ASP A 1041 -29.55 -16.14 50.26
CA ASP A 1041 -30.90 -15.80 50.73
C ASP A 1041 -31.06 -16.16 52.22
N ALA A 1042 -31.73 -15.30 52.98
CA ALA A 1042 -32.23 -15.60 54.33
C ALA A 1042 -33.42 -14.68 54.66
N GLU A 1043 -34.61 -15.27 54.80
CA GLU A 1043 -35.81 -14.59 55.30
C GLU A 1043 -35.77 -14.41 56.83
N THR A 1044 -36.38 -13.32 57.32
CA THR A 1044 -37.10 -13.20 58.60
C THR A 1044 -37.86 -11.85 58.54
N GLN A 1045 -39.20 -11.75 58.60
CA GLN A 1045 -40.06 -11.84 59.80
C GLN A 1045 -39.58 -10.93 60.94
N GLU A 1046 -40.34 -10.02 61.58
CA GLU A 1046 -41.77 -9.60 61.58
C GLU A 1046 -41.77 -8.03 61.67
N GLY A 1047 -42.84 -7.23 61.72
CA GLY A 1047 -44.26 -7.36 62.04
C GLY A 1047 -44.85 -5.92 62.13
N GLY A 1048 -46.18 -5.77 62.09
CA GLY A 1048 -46.83 -4.45 61.96
C GLY A 1048 -47.67 -3.99 63.17
N THR A 1049 -48.04 -2.70 63.16
CA THR A 1049 -49.20 -2.06 63.87
C THR A 1049 -49.33 -0.64 63.30
N ILE A 1050 -50.40 -0.28 62.55
CA ILE A 1050 -51.74 0.17 63.00
C ILE A 1050 -51.67 1.43 63.89
N ILE A 1051 -52.20 2.57 63.40
CA ILE A 1051 -53.29 3.40 63.99
C ILE A 1051 -53.96 4.25 62.86
N ASP A 1052 -55.30 4.23 62.80
CA ASP A 1052 -56.34 5.18 62.31
C ASP A 1052 -55.96 6.36 61.39
N GLU A 1053 -56.60 6.59 60.24
CA GLU A 1053 -58.02 6.93 59.98
C GLU A 1053 -58.39 8.38 60.36
N SER A 1054 -58.57 9.25 59.35
CA SER A 1054 -59.64 10.29 59.29
C SER A 1054 -59.57 11.21 58.04
N ILE A 1055 -60.71 11.28 57.35
CA ILE A 1055 -61.12 12.33 56.40
C ILE A 1055 -62.06 13.23 57.24
N PRO A 1056 -62.11 14.60 57.16
CA PRO A 1056 -62.58 15.25 55.93
C PRO A 1056 -62.31 16.77 55.69
N LYS A 1057 -62.92 17.23 54.58
CA LYS A 1057 -63.52 18.56 54.29
C LYS A 1057 -62.72 19.59 53.49
N ALA A 1058 -63.51 20.37 52.75
CA ALA A 1058 -63.13 21.30 51.71
C ALA A 1058 -63.43 22.74 52.13
N GLU A 1059 -62.87 23.72 51.41
CA GLU A 1059 -63.62 24.89 50.91
C GLU A 1059 -62.80 25.71 49.88
N ARG A 1060 -63.49 26.55 49.10
CA ARG A 1060 -62.95 27.47 48.07
C ARG A 1060 -62.76 28.89 48.69
N PRO A 1061 -62.60 29.97 47.90
CA PRO A 1061 -61.50 30.38 47.01
C PRO A 1061 -60.86 31.72 47.50
N VAL A 1062 -60.05 32.40 46.66
CA VAL A 1062 -60.07 33.89 46.38
C VAL A 1062 -58.69 34.49 46.01
N SER A 1063 -58.65 35.01 44.77
CA SER A 1063 -57.86 36.11 44.14
C SER A 1063 -56.44 36.57 44.57
N ALA A 1064 -55.68 36.96 43.51
CA ALA A 1064 -54.72 38.08 43.40
C ALA A 1064 -53.40 38.00 44.22
N ALA A 1065 -52.20 38.18 43.65
CA ALA A 1065 -51.79 39.05 42.56
C ALA A 1065 -50.41 38.66 41.94
N PHE A 1066 -50.22 38.98 40.66
CA PHE A 1066 -48.90 39.20 40.05
C PHE A 1066 -48.29 40.52 40.60
N PRO A 1067 -46.96 40.80 40.51
CA PRO A 1067 -46.03 40.25 39.51
C PRO A 1067 -44.61 39.86 40.00
N ASN A 1068 -43.92 39.03 39.20
CA ASN A 1068 -42.61 39.40 38.65
C ASN A 1068 -42.25 38.54 37.43
N ARG A 1069 -41.59 39.15 36.43
CA ARG A 1069 -41.32 38.55 35.11
C ARG A 1069 -40.07 37.65 35.15
N THR A 1070 -40.17 36.46 34.55
CA THR A 1070 -39.03 35.62 34.15
C THR A 1070 -38.99 35.47 32.62
N PRO A 1071 -37.84 35.19 31.99
CA PRO A 1071 -37.67 35.33 30.55
C PRO A 1071 -38.18 34.14 29.74
N VAL A 1072 -39.09 34.40 28.80
CA VAL A 1072 -39.72 33.41 27.89
C VAL A 1072 -38.79 32.96 26.74
N CYS A 1073 -37.54 33.42 26.69
CA CYS A 1073 -36.64 33.18 25.55
C CYS A 1073 -36.12 31.73 25.42
N TYR A 1074 -36.16 30.90 26.46
CA TYR A 1074 -35.49 29.59 26.42
C TYR A 1074 -36.27 28.54 25.61
N ASP A 1075 -37.60 28.52 25.72
CA ASP A 1075 -38.44 27.58 24.95
C ASP A 1075 -38.52 27.97 23.46
N ALA A 1076 -38.47 29.28 23.16
CA ALA A 1076 -38.35 29.78 21.79
C ALA A 1076 -37.03 29.37 21.11
N MET A 1077 -35.93 29.27 21.87
CA MET A 1077 -34.66 28.76 21.34
C MET A 1077 -34.66 27.23 21.15
N ARG A 1078 -35.44 26.49 21.95
CA ARG A 1078 -35.56 25.03 21.81
C ARG A 1078 -36.29 24.65 20.51
N SER A 1079 -37.41 25.32 20.21
CA SER A 1079 -38.14 25.09 18.95
C SER A 1079 -37.28 25.39 17.71
N ALA A 1080 -36.41 26.40 17.77
CA ALA A 1080 -35.49 26.74 16.69
C ALA A 1080 -34.44 25.64 16.38
N ALA A 1081 -34.06 24.82 17.37
CA ALA A 1081 -33.12 23.71 17.16
C ALA A 1081 -33.80 22.53 16.44
N ASP A 1082 -35.03 22.19 16.83
CA ASP A 1082 -35.81 21.13 16.20
C ASP A 1082 -36.24 21.53 14.77
N VAL A 1083 -36.64 22.79 14.55
CA VAL A 1083 -36.90 23.36 13.22
C VAL A 1083 -35.65 23.32 12.34
N LEU A 1084 -34.47 23.65 12.87
CA LEU A 1084 -33.21 23.54 12.12
C LEU A 1084 -32.86 22.09 11.78
N SER A 1085 -33.10 21.14 12.69
CA SER A 1085 -32.89 19.73 12.42
C SER A 1085 -33.85 19.18 11.37
N GLN A 1086 -35.08 19.66 11.32
CA GLN A 1086 -36.05 19.27 10.30
C GLN A 1086 -35.68 19.88 8.95
N PHE A 1087 -35.36 21.17 8.90
CA PHE A 1087 -34.90 21.85 7.69
C PHE A 1087 -33.67 21.17 7.05
N VAL A 1088 -32.72 20.67 7.86
CA VAL A 1088 -31.58 19.90 7.35
C VAL A 1088 -32.00 18.56 6.74
N LYS A 1089 -33.00 17.86 7.32
CA LYS A 1089 -33.55 16.62 6.72
C LYS A 1089 -34.27 16.90 5.40
N ASP A 1090 -35.09 17.95 5.36
CA ASP A 1090 -35.86 18.34 4.18
C ASP A 1090 -34.92 18.75 3.02
N LEU A 1091 -33.84 19.49 3.34
CA LEU A 1091 -32.79 19.85 2.39
C LEU A 1091 -32.03 18.60 1.87
N ILE A 1092 -31.79 17.60 2.72
CA ILE A 1092 -31.17 16.34 2.32
C ILE A 1092 -32.08 15.57 1.34
N ALA A 1093 -33.37 15.45 1.64
CA ALA A 1093 -34.33 14.82 0.74
C ALA A 1093 -34.43 15.54 -0.62
N SER A 1094 -34.31 16.88 -0.61
CA SER A 1094 -34.25 17.68 -1.84
C SER A 1094 -32.98 17.40 -2.66
N ILE A 1095 -31.80 17.30 -2.02
CA ILE A 1095 -30.54 16.94 -2.68
C ILE A 1095 -30.60 15.52 -3.26
N ASP A 1096 -31.16 14.56 -2.53
CA ASP A 1096 -31.29 13.17 -2.99
C ASP A 1096 -32.26 13.07 -4.19
N THR A 1097 -33.36 13.84 -4.18
CA THR A 1097 -34.30 13.93 -5.30
C THR A 1097 -33.62 14.53 -6.55
N ALA A 1098 -32.93 15.67 -6.41
CA ALA A 1098 -32.21 16.30 -7.52
C ALA A 1098 -31.07 15.42 -8.08
N THR A 1099 -30.40 14.66 -7.21
CA THR A 1099 -29.37 13.68 -7.60
C THR A 1099 -29.97 12.55 -8.44
N LYS A 1100 -31.17 12.08 -8.07
CA LYS A 1100 -31.90 11.07 -8.85
C LYS A 1100 -32.32 11.63 -10.21
N GLU A 1101 -32.97 12.79 -10.25
CA GLU A 1101 -33.40 13.43 -11.50
C GLU A 1101 -32.22 13.66 -12.47
N ALA A 1102 -31.05 14.04 -11.95
CA ALA A 1102 -29.84 14.22 -12.75
C ALA A 1102 -29.30 12.90 -13.34
N ASN A 1103 -29.39 11.79 -12.59
CA ASN A 1103 -29.03 10.46 -13.11
C ASN A 1103 -30.05 9.97 -14.15
N ASP A 1104 -31.36 10.05 -13.85
CA ASP A 1104 -32.44 9.65 -14.76
C ASP A 1104 -32.34 10.41 -16.10
N ALA A 1105 -32.06 11.72 -16.07
CA ALA A 1105 -31.86 12.54 -17.27
C ALA A 1105 -30.57 12.19 -18.03
N TYR A 1106 -29.49 11.84 -17.32
CA TYR A 1106 -28.24 11.39 -17.93
C TYR A 1106 -28.41 10.04 -18.63
N GLU A 1107 -29.12 9.08 -18.01
CA GLU A 1107 -29.45 7.80 -18.63
C GLU A 1107 -30.23 7.98 -19.93
N VAL A 1108 -31.32 8.77 -19.92
CA VAL A 1108 -32.11 9.08 -21.13
C VAL A 1108 -31.23 9.68 -22.25
N CYS A 1109 -30.30 10.57 -21.90
CA CYS A 1109 -29.36 11.17 -22.85
C CYS A 1109 -28.39 10.12 -23.43
N THR A 1110 -27.79 9.28 -22.57
CA THR A 1110 -26.87 8.23 -23.01
C THR A 1110 -27.53 7.19 -23.90
N ASP A 1111 -28.77 6.83 -23.59
CA ASP A 1111 -29.56 5.87 -24.36
C ASP A 1111 -29.93 6.40 -25.75
N LEU A 1112 -30.26 7.69 -25.85
CA LEU A 1112 -30.50 8.37 -27.11
C LEU A 1112 -29.24 8.38 -27.99
N VAL A 1113 -28.10 8.77 -27.43
CA VAL A 1113 -26.83 8.82 -28.20
C VAL A 1113 -26.34 7.42 -28.56
N ARG A 1114 -26.56 6.40 -27.71
CA ARG A 1114 -26.28 4.99 -28.05
C ARG A 1114 -27.13 4.51 -29.23
N LYS A 1115 -28.43 4.82 -29.24
CA LYS A 1115 -29.34 4.51 -30.37
C LYS A 1115 -28.91 5.22 -31.66
N ILE A 1116 -28.58 6.50 -31.58
CA ILE A 1116 -28.08 7.31 -32.71
C ILE A 1116 -26.73 6.77 -33.23
N GLY A 1117 -25.78 6.48 -32.34
CA GLY A 1117 -24.46 5.94 -32.69
C GLY A 1117 -24.53 4.59 -33.42
N ASN A 1118 -25.41 3.68 -32.98
CA ASN A 1118 -25.66 2.42 -33.68
C ASN A 1118 -26.22 2.65 -35.10
N THR A 1119 -27.03 3.69 -35.28
CA THR A 1119 -27.56 4.08 -36.60
C THR A 1119 -26.46 4.62 -37.51
N PHE A 1120 -25.50 5.39 -36.96
CA PHE A 1120 -24.34 5.88 -37.72
C PHE A 1120 -23.30 4.81 -38.06
N GLN A 1121 -23.21 3.72 -37.30
CA GLN A 1121 -22.39 2.56 -37.68
C GLN A 1121 -22.97 1.80 -38.89
N ALA A 1122 -24.28 1.88 -39.12
CA ALA A 1122 -24.96 1.25 -40.26
C ALA A 1122 -24.92 2.08 -41.55
N LEU A 1123 -24.45 3.33 -41.52
CA LEU A 1123 -24.41 4.25 -42.66
C LEU A 1123 -23.10 4.17 -43.46
N ASP A 1124 -23.23 4.42 -44.78
CA ASP A 1124 -22.18 4.29 -45.79
C ASP A 1124 -20.89 5.08 -45.47
N PRO A 1125 -19.72 4.65 -45.96
CA PRO A 1125 -18.43 5.22 -45.57
C PRO A 1125 -18.17 6.63 -46.12
N GLU A 1126 -18.97 7.12 -47.07
CA GLU A 1126 -18.87 8.50 -47.58
C GLU A 1126 -19.27 9.58 -46.54
N LEU A 1127 -20.04 9.22 -45.51
CA LEU A 1127 -20.54 10.14 -44.48
C LEU A 1127 -19.51 10.43 -43.36
N LYS A 1128 -18.27 10.77 -43.75
CA LYS A 1128 -17.13 10.95 -42.83
C LYS A 1128 -17.39 12.02 -41.76
N ASP A 1129 -17.96 13.16 -42.15
CA ASP A 1129 -18.17 14.31 -41.27
C ASP A 1129 -19.17 14.01 -40.12
N LEU A 1130 -20.20 13.18 -40.38
CA LEU A 1130 -21.14 12.76 -39.33
C LEU A 1130 -20.50 11.80 -38.32
N LYS A 1131 -19.56 10.94 -38.75
CA LYS A 1131 -18.81 10.07 -37.83
C LYS A 1131 -17.90 10.89 -36.92
N GLU A 1132 -17.31 11.98 -37.42
CA GLU A 1132 -16.54 12.91 -36.60
C GLU A 1132 -17.43 13.71 -35.63
N GLN A 1133 -18.59 14.20 -36.08
CA GLN A 1133 -19.55 14.87 -35.18
C GLN A 1133 -20.04 13.92 -34.07
N ASN A 1134 -20.27 12.65 -34.38
CA ASN A 1134 -20.67 11.65 -33.39
C ASN A 1134 -19.54 11.35 -32.38
N SER A 1135 -18.27 11.30 -32.80
CA SER A 1135 -17.16 11.13 -31.85
C SER A 1135 -17.02 12.33 -30.90
N ARG A 1136 -17.17 13.56 -31.42
CA ARG A 1136 -17.21 14.79 -30.61
C ARG A 1136 -18.40 14.80 -29.64
N LEU A 1137 -19.56 14.24 -30.02
CA LEU A 1137 -20.71 14.10 -29.13
C LEU A 1137 -20.44 13.11 -27.99
N MET A 1138 -19.83 11.96 -28.28
CA MET A 1138 -19.40 10.98 -27.27
C MET A 1138 -18.37 11.57 -26.30
N GLN A 1139 -17.39 12.34 -26.79
CA GLN A 1139 -16.42 13.05 -25.94
C GLN A 1139 -17.10 14.06 -25.01
N ARG A 1140 -18.08 14.83 -25.51
CA ARG A 1140 -18.86 15.76 -24.68
C ARG A 1140 -19.70 15.03 -23.63
N MET A 1141 -20.25 13.86 -23.94
CA MET A 1141 -20.95 13.03 -22.96
C MET A 1141 -20.03 12.48 -21.88
N ALA A 1142 -18.82 12.04 -22.23
CA ALA A 1142 -17.85 11.59 -21.24
C ALA A 1142 -17.49 12.72 -20.25
N ALA A 1143 -17.26 13.94 -20.75
CA ALA A 1143 -17.07 15.12 -19.92
C ALA A 1143 -18.28 15.40 -19.00
N VAL A 1144 -19.50 15.38 -19.55
CA VAL A 1144 -20.74 15.55 -18.76
C VAL A 1144 -20.91 14.46 -17.70
N SER A 1145 -20.45 13.22 -17.93
CA SER A 1145 -20.43 12.17 -16.90
C SER A 1145 -19.48 12.55 -15.76
N MET A 1146 -18.24 12.94 -16.07
CA MET A 1146 -17.25 13.32 -15.06
C MET A 1146 -17.69 14.55 -14.25
N ASP A 1147 -18.31 15.54 -14.89
CA ASP A 1147 -18.90 16.71 -14.23
C ASP A 1147 -20.07 16.29 -13.31
N LYS A 1148 -20.98 15.43 -13.80
CA LYS A 1148 -22.09 14.88 -13.00
C LYS A 1148 -21.58 14.15 -11.76
N ASP A 1149 -20.63 13.23 -11.92
CA ASP A 1149 -20.08 12.43 -10.83
C ASP A 1149 -19.31 13.32 -9.83
N THR A 1150 -18.63 14.36 -10.31
CA THR A 1150 -17.97 15.38 -9.46
C THR A 1150 -18.99 16.17 -8.64
N VAL A 1151 -20.11 16.60 -9.25
CA VAL A 1151 -21.20 17.31 -8.55
C VAL A 1151 -21.84 16.40 -7.49
N ILE A 1152 -22.15 15.14 -7.83
CA ILE A 1152 -22.71 14.15 -6.89
C ILE A 1152 -21.75 13.88 -5.73
N LYS A 1153 -20.44 13.75 -5.98
CA LYS A 1153 -19.42 13.60 -4.94
C LYS A 1153 -19.31 14.84 -4.05
N SER A 1154 -19.46 16.04 -4.62
CA SER A 1154 -19.44 17.30 -3.86
C SER A 1154 -20.69 17.48 -2.97
N SER A 1155 -21.87 17.07 -3.46
CA SER A 1155 -23.14 17.20 -2.74
C SER A 1155 -23.26 16.15 -1.62
N THR A 1156 -22.83 14.91 -1.86
CA THR A 1156 -22.76 13.85 -0.83
C THR A 1156 -21.80 14.21 0.30
N ASN A 1157 -20.59 14.70 -0.01
CA ASN A 1157 -19.65 15.23 0.99
C ASN A 1157 -20.26 16.39 1.80
N SER A 1158 -21.00 17.28 1.15
CA SER A 1158 -21.68 18.42 1.81
C SER A 1158 -22.84 17.96 2.71
N LYS A 1159 -23.63 16.98 2.26
CA LYS A 1159 -24.68 16.29 3.03
C LYS A 1159 -24.10 15.63 4.27
N GLU A 1160 -22.99 14.89 4.14
CA GLU A 1160 -22.35 14.25 5.28
C GLU A 1160 -21.77 15.29 6.27
N GLN A 1161 -21.13 16.36 5.77
CA GLN A 1161 -20.64 17.43 6.62
C GLN A 1161 -21.78 18.15 7.37
N ALA A 1162 -22.93 18.35 6.72
CA ALA A 1162 -24.13 18.92 7.35
C ALA A 1162 -24.69 17.99 8.44
N LEU A 1163 -24.80 16.67 8.18
CA LEU A 1163 -25.22 15.67 9.16
C LEU A 1163 -24.25 15.57 10.36
N ARG A 1164 -22.94 15.55 10.12
CA ARG A 1164 -21.90 15.58 11.16
C ARG A 1164 -22.02 16.84 12.02
N ARG A 1165 -22.28 18.02 11.42
CA ARG A 1165 -22.51 19.28 12.15
C ARG A 1165 -23.83 19.28 12.94
N ALA A 1166 -24.92 18.79 12.36
CA ALA A 1166 -26.22 18.70 13.03
C ALA A 1166 -26.19 17.75 14.23
N THR A 1167 -25.59 16.56 14.07
CA THR A 1167 -25.44 15.58 15.16
C THR A 1167 -24.45 16.05 16.23
N ALA A 1168 -23.36 16.74 15.86
CA ALA A 1168 -22.45 17.38 16.80
C ALA A 1168 -23.16 18.48 17.61
N LYS A 1169 -23.98 19.32 16.96
CA LYS A 1169 -24.79 20.34 17.61
C LYS A 1169 -25.80 19.72 18.58
N ALA A 1170 -26.56 18.71 18.16
CA ALA A 1170 -27.50 18.00 19.05
C ALA A 1170 -26.81 17.34 20.26
N LYS A 1171 -25.59 16.80 20.09
CA LYS A 1171 -24.76 16.30 21.20
C LYS A 1171 -24.29 17.44 22.13
N LEU A 1172 -23.93 18.59 21.57
CA LEU A 1172 -23.50 19.78 22.32
C LEU A 1172 -24.67 20.41 23.09
N ASP A 1173 -25.86 20.49 22.50
CA ASP A 1173 -27.08 21.00 23.14
C ASP A 1173 -27.51 20.09 24.29
N LYS A 1174 -27.46 18.75 24.12
CA LYS A 1174 -27.63 17.79 25.23
C LYS A 1174 -26.60 17.99 26.36
N GLN A 1175 -25.35 18.31 26.03
CA GLN A 1175 -24.33 18.66 27.02
C GLN A 1175 -24.60 20.02 27.68
N MET A 1176 -25.16 21.00 26.97
CA MET A 1176 -25.54 22.29 27.54
C MET A 1176 -26.72 22.18 28.51
N VAL A 1177 -27.71 21.33 28.24
CA VAL A 1177 -28.81 21.03 29.16
C VAL A 1177 -28.28 20.37 30.44
N LEU A 1178 -27.34 19.41 30.31
CA LEU A 1178 -26.66 18.84 31.47
C LEU A 1178 -25.84 19.89 32.23
N PHE A 1179 -25.09 20.77 31.57
CA PHE A 1179 -24.35 21.84 32.24
C PHE A 1179 -25.30 22.71 33.09
N SER A 1180 -26.38 23.22 32.49
CA SER A 1180 -27.36 24.07 33.19
C SER A 1180 -28.23 23.35 34.24
N LYS A 1181 -28.16 22.01 34.32
CA LYS A 1181 -28.74 21.20 35.41
C LYS A 1181 -27.84 21.16 36.65
N TYR A 1182 -26.54 21.38 36.49
CA TYR A 1182 -25.53 21.29 37.56
C TYR A 1182 -24.90 22.64 37.96
N ASP A 1183 -24.94 23.63 37.07
CA ASP A 1183 -24.73 25.06 37.35
C ASP A 1183 -25.92 25.58 38.17
N ALA A 1184 -25.82 25.39 39.49
CA ALA A 1184 -26.91 25.63 40.43
C ALA A 1184 -27.01 27.10 40.84
N ASN A 1185 -25.89 27.82 40.82
CA ASN A 1185 -25.82 29.25 41.06
C ASN A 1185 -26.14 30.09 39.79
N LYS A 1186 -26.16 29.46 38.60
CA LYS A 1186 -26.41 30.08 37.28
C LYS A 1186 -25.36 31.12 36.89
N ASP A 1187 -24.12 30.97 37.33
CA ASP A 1187 -23.02 31.89 37.02
C ASP A 1187 -22.30 31.56 35.69
N GLY A 1188 -22.63 30.44 35.04
CA GLY A 1188 -22.08 30.03 33.75
C GLY A 1188 -20.73 29.30 33.82
N VAL A 1189 -20.22 29.04 35.02
CA VAL A 1189 -19.13 28.10 35.30
C VAL A 1189 -19.62 26.95 36.18
N LEU A 1190 -18.82 25.91 36.36
CA LEU A 1190 -19.07 24.86 37.37
C LEU A 1190 -17.98 24.91 38.43
N ASP A 1191 -18.38 25.10 39.69
CA ASP A 1191 -17.48 25.10 40.84
C ASP A 1191 -17.07 23.67 41.29
N LYS A 1192 -16.15 23.56 42.25
CA LYS A 1192 -15.66 22.27 42.77
C LYS A 1192 -16.78 21.39 43.35
N LYS A 1193 -17.84 21.98 43.93
CA LYS A 1193 -18.99 21.27 44.53
C LYS A 1193 -19.98 20.84 43.45
N GLU A 1194 -20.19 21.65 42.43
CA GLU A 1194 -21.07 21.35 41.29
C GLU A 1194 -20.50 20.23 40.43
N ILE A 1195 -19.19 20.22 40.17
CA ILE A 1195 -18.50 19.09 39.50
C ILE A 1195 -18.57 17.81 40.33
N ALA A 1196 -18.44 17.91 41.66
CA ALA A 1196 -18.64 16.75 42.56
C ALA A 1196 -20.08 16.22 42.52
N ASN A 1197 -21.08 17.12 42.51
CA ASN A 1197 -22.48 16.76 42.38
C ASN A 1197 -22.81 16.14 41.01
N TYR A 1198 -22.20 16.64 39.93
CA TYR A 1198 -22.30 16.07 38.58
C TYR A 1198 -21.80 14.62 38.57
N ALA A 1199 -20.56 14.39 39.03
CA ALA A 1199 -19.97 13.04 39.06
C ALA A 1199 -20.76 12.07 39.96
N LYS A 1200 -21.25 12.54 41.11
CA LYS A 1200 -22.03 11.72 42.04
C LYS A 1200 -23.41 11.37 41.50
N LYS A 1201 -24.13 12.29 40.86
CA LYS A 1201 -25.50 12.03 40.37
C LYS A 1201 -25.55 11.31 39.02
N GLU A 1202 -24.63 11.59 38.09
CA GLU A 1202 -24.66 11.01 36.74
C GLU A 1202 -23.87 9.69 36.62
N PHE A 1203 -22.89 9.45 37.49
CA PHE A 1203 -22.03 8.26 37.42
C PHE A 1203 -21.92 7.47 38.74
N SER A 1204 -22.65 7.86 39.79
CA SER A 1204 -22.53 7.30 41.15
C SER A 1204 -21.08 7.29 41.66
N PHE A 1205 -20.26 8.25 41.23
CA PHE A 1205 -18.81 8.26 41.46
C PHE A 1205 -18.38 9.51 42.25
N THR A 1206 -17.75 9.28 43.41
CA THR A 1206 -17.12 10.35 44.20
C THR A 1206 -15.69 10.56 43.70
N VAL A 1207 -15.45 11.68 42.99
CA VAL A 1207 -14.12 12.02 42.47
C VAL A 1207 -13.14 12.26 43.64
N PRO A 1208 -11.99 11.55 43.69
CA PRO A 1208 -10.98 11.80 44.73
C PRO A 1208 -10.45 13.23 44.68
N GLU A 1209 -10.23 13.85 45.84
CA GLU A 1209 -9.75 15.23 45.95
C GLU A 1209 -8.48 15.55 45.12
N PRO A 1210 -7.41 14.74 45.08
CA PRO A 1210 -6.25 15.03 44.22
C PRO A 1210 -6.61 15.01 42.73
N ALA A 1211 -7.54 14.16 42.30
CA ALA A 1211 -8.03 14.14 40.92
C ALA A 1211 -8.91 15.35 40.61
N MET A 1212 -9.72 15.82 41.57
CA MET A 1212 -10.52 17.03 41.45
C MET A 1212 -9.63 18.29 41.36
N ASN A 1213 -8.58 18.38 42.18
CA ASN A 1213 -7.66 19.51 42.16
C ASN A 1213 -6.88 19.55 40.84
N SER A 1214 -6.43 18.39 40.33
CA SER A 1214 -5.80 18.28 39.00
C SER A 1214 -6.75 18.64 37.85
N LEU A 1215 -8.03 18.23 37.92
CA LEU A 1215 -9.06 18.62 36.95
C LEU A 1215 -9.24 20.14 36.92
N LEU A 1216 -9.36 20.77 38.10
CA LEU A 1216 -9.52 22.23 38.20
C LEU A 1216 -8.27 22.97 37.67
N GLN A 1217 -7.07 22.52 38.04
CA GLN A 1217 -5.81 23.12 37.56
C GLN A 1217 -5.66 23.11 36.03
N VAL A 1218 -6.23 22.11 35.34
CA VAL A 1218 -6.13 21.98 33.87
C VAL A 1218 -7.28 22.68 33.12
N LEU A 1219 -8.44 22.88 33.77
CA LEU A 1219 -9.68 23.32 33.10
C LEU A 1219 -10.20 24.70 33.54
N VAL A 1220 -9.63 25.28 34.61
CA VAL A 1220 -9.95 26.61 35.12
C VAL A 1220 -8.78 27.53 34.76
N ASP A 1221 -9.05 28.56 33.95
CA ASP A 1221 -8.06 29.59 33.62
C ASP A 1221 -7.57 30.31 34.89
N GLU A 1222 -6.33 30.80 34.92
CA GLU A 1222 -5.78 31.45 36.12
C GLU A 1222 -6.67 32.62 36.61
N GLY A 1223 -7.13 32.52 37.86
CA GLY A 1223 -8.04 33.50 38.47
C GLY A 1223 -9.54 33.29 38.20
N ALA A 1224 -9.94 32.32 37.37
CA ALA A 1224 -11.35 31.96 37.19
C ALA A 1224 -11.89 31.14 38.38
N LYS A 1225 -13.21 31.25 38.64
CA LYS A 1225 -13.87 30.60 39.79
C LYS A 1225 -14.29 29.15 39.57
N GLY A 1226 -14.36 28.70 38.32
CA GLY A 1226 -14.86 27.38 37.95
C GLY A 1226 -14.71 27.10 36.45
N VAL A 1227 -15.14 25.93 36.01
CA VAL A 1227 -14.97 25.49 34.61
C VAL A 1227 -16.08 26.05 33.72
N LYS A 1228 -15.70 26.86 32.72
CA LYS A 1228 -16.61 27.46 31.73
C LYS A 1228 -17.41 26.43 30.94
N LYS A 1229 -18.65 26.77 30.55
CA LYS A 1229 -19.56 25.96 29.72
C LYS A 1229 -18.91 25.29 28.50
N ALA A 1230 -18.03 26.00 27.78
CA ALA A 1230 -17.29 25.45 26.62
C ALA A 1230 -16.39 24.25 26.98
N ASN A 1231 -15.81 24.25 28.19
CA ASN A 1231 -14.89 23.22 28.67
C ASN A 1231 -15.59 22.04 29.36
N PHE A 1232 -16.93 22.02 29.43
CA PHE A 1232 -17.70 20.96 30.11
C PHE A 1232 -17.43 19.57 29.54
N HIS A 1233 -17.21 19.45 28.22
CA HIS A 1233 -16.83 18.19 27.59
C HIS A 1233 -15.53 17.61 28.19
N ARG A 1234 -14.56 18.46 28.54
CA ARG A 1234 -13.32 18.04 29.21
C ARG A 1234 -13.57 17.59 30.64
N VAL A 1235 -14.47 18.24 31.38
CA VAL A 1235 -14.89 17.79 32.73
C VAL A 1235 -15.38 16.34 32.69
N ARG A 1236 -16.21 15.99 31.69
CA ARG A 1236 -16.69 14.61 31.50
C ARG A 1236 -15.54 13.62 31.27
N ILE A 1237 -14.57 13.99 30.43
CA ILE A 1237 -13.39 13.16 30.15
C ILE A 1237 -12.55 12.95 31.42
N HIS A 1238 -12.21 14.02 32.16
CA HIS A 1238 -11.43 13.92 33.39
C HIS A 1238 -12.15 13.12 34.49
N VAL A 1239 -13.47 13.26 34.62
CA VAL A 1239 -14.28 12.43 35.54
C VAL A 1239 -14.27 10.95 35.11
N GLY A 1240 -14.37 10.67 33.81
CA GLY A 1240 -14.24 9.32 33.26
C GLY A 1240 -12.87 8.69 33.52
N MET A 1241 -11.79 9.44 33.28
CA MET A 1241 -10.42 9.01 33.59
C MET A 1241 -10.20 8.76 35.09
N ALA A 1242 -10.76 9.61 35.96
CA ALA A 1242 -10.70 9.41 37.41
C ALA A 1242 -11.45 8.14 37.84
N ARG A 1243 -12.61 7.85 37.23
CA ARG A 1243 -13.39 6.62 37.45
C ARG A 1243 -12.65 5.37 36.99
N GLU A 1244 -12.03 5.37 35.82
CA GLU A 1244 -11.23 4.22 35.35
C GLU A 1244 -9.94 4.05 36.15
N LYS A 1245 -9.24 5.12 36.55
CA LYS A 1245 -8.10 5.01 37.49
C LYS A 1245 -8.51 4.41 38.84
N ALA A 1246 -9.71 4.74 39.35
CA ALA A 1246 -10.22 4.12 40.57
C ALA A 1246 -10.55 2.63 40.39
N LYS A 1247 -11.13 2.22 39.25
CA LYS A 1247 -11.33 0.80 38.91
C LYS A 1247 -10.00 0.05 38.73
N ASP A 1248 -9.02 0.65 38.07
CA ASP A 1248 -7.70 0.05 37.86
C ASP A 1248 -6.97 -0.16 39.19
N LEU A 1249 -7.04 0.80 40.11
CA LEU A 1249 -6.56 0.62 41.48
C LEU A 1249 -7.30 -0.50 42.24
N HIS A 1250 -8.59 -0.71 42.00
CA HIS A 1250 -9.29 -1.88 42.54
C HIS A 1250 -8.82 -3.20 41.91
N ARG A 1251 -8.60 -3.24 40.59
CA ARG A 1251 -8.04 -4.43 39.91
C ARG A 1251 -6.64 -4.77 40.43
N ARG A 1252 -5.75 -3.77 40.55
CA ARG A 1252 -4.38 -3.91 41.12
C ARG A 1252 -4.32 -4.23 42.62
N ARG A 1253 -5.46 -4.25 43.32
CA ARG A 1253 -5.58 -4.70 44.72
C ARG A 1253 -6.24 -6.08 44.84
N ALA A 1254 -6.83 -6.58 43.75
CA ALA A 1254 -7.45 -7.90 43.65
C ALA A 1254 -6.52 -8.93 42.96
N VAL A 1255 -5.55 -8.44 42.19
CA VAL A 1255 -4.30 -9.12 41.79
C VAL A 1255 -3.26 -8.90 42.90
#